data_AF-A0A7Y4QJG9-F1
#
_entry.id   AF-A0A7Y4QJG9-F1
#
_cell.length_a   1.000
_cell.length_b   1.000
_cell.length_c   1.000
_cell.angle_alpha   90.00
_cell.angle_beta   90.00
_cell.angle_gamma   90.00
#
_symmetry.space_group_name_H-M   'P 1'
#
loop_
_entity.id
_entity.type
_entity.pdbx_description
1 polymer ?
#
loop_
_entity_poly.entity_id
_entity_poly.type
_entity_poly.pdbx_seq_one_letter_code
_entity_poly.pdbx_strand_id
1 'polypeptide(L)'
;MKSKSSAEETIRFNMRLPWLWAVVLPVLIIWTSTISSAQICAPTPSGLVSWWRGESNANDTISTNHGTLQNGATFAAGKSGLAFNLDGIDDYVQVGNKPELVMSNAMTIEAWIYPTGSGNGPEGNGTIVCKEGEYVIERVPDGTIRWAIAAGPVWTFTATPLVAPLNAWTHVALVYSNGVTKIYGNGSLVQSTSGSSVLTDIYPTLNDFQIGGRQAASVNFKGLIDEVSVYQSALTDGDIAGIYSAGSAGKCLPIPPLTCTATPSGLVSWWRGESSANDTFNTNHGTLQNGATFVAGKVGQAFGLDGVDDYVQIGNRPELVMSNALTVEAWIYRTGSGSGSGGEGAIVNKEGEYEIGVISDGTVRWSIKDPSSPMAWTVTPLVAPLNTWTHVAMVYGGGMVRIYGNGSLIQSYSGPGSIGDELPGLDDFQIGGRQAISENFKGSIDEVSVYRSALTDGEIAAIYSAGSFGKCTGLTAPVVLVNPTNQTVFEGSPAVFSVSAGGTSPLSYQWRKDSIPVSNATNATLSFAGVSTNDAGGYDVVITNTVGSVTSIVATLSVTPNPTSCVGPPSDLVGWWRGNNNSDDNIGGLNGTLAGGATFVAGKVGQAFSLDGVDDYVQIGDRPALVMSNVFTFEAWIYPTGSGSGSDGSGIIVNREGEYEIGWTPDGTIRFALATPGLPWVWTVTSLVAPLNTWTHLALVYNSGVVKIYGNGSLVQTYGGPSIIGDVLSGQNDFRIGGRQAGNEYFKGLIDEVSVYRSALTAGDIASVYYAGSFGKCMVPVAPFITEQPANKTVTVGANATFTAGVAGSSPLSFQWLYNSNAIVDATNSSLTLNNVQVSQAGAYSVVATNSLGSATSSNAILTVNFPTAVIRVLGSNVPSGATFSVPVQLVANGNENALGFTLNYTTSRLSYEDITLGSGAAGGSLLVNTSQTNLGRLGVAIALPSGSTFAAGTQELVRVSFKSAVLASQVSTTLNFGDLPVGRELSDAPGNPLPVNFANASIIIAAAQYEGDVSPRPNGSKTVTITDWVLVGRYAALLDAPTNSSEFQRADCAPRSSLGNGALTVSDWVQAGRYAASLDPLTVAGGPTSGSGLVLSSLRSSGGGGPANLTGRQVMASSSSLLQGDTTTVSVYLVSQ
;
A
#
# COMPACT_ATOMS: atom_id res chain seq x y z
N MET A 1 46.38 2.70 30.60
CA MET A 1 47.70 3.20 30.19
C MET A 1 48.19 2.37 29.01
N LYS A 2 48.40 3.03 27.84
CA LYS A 2 49.29 2.78 26.66
C LYS A 2 49.76 1.31 26.38
N SER A 3 49.79 0.76 25.15
CA SER A 3 49.84 1.31 23.78
C SER A 3 49.66 0.24 22.67
N LYS A 4 49.03 0.65 21.54
CA LYS A 4 49.23 0.39 20.07
C LYS A 4 50.00 -0.88 19.62
N SER A 5 49.66 -1.60 18.53
CA SER A 5 49.41 -1.17 17.12
C SER A 5 48.83 -2.33 16.25
N SER A 6 47.73 -2.15 15.51
CA SER A 6 47.57 -2.07 14.03
C SER A 6 47.82 -3.33 13.16
N ALA A 7 46.78 -3.81 12.45
CA ALA A 7 46.80 -4.19 11.02
C ALA A 7 45.36 -4.37 10.48
N GLU A 8 45.03 -3.64 9.42
CA GLU A 8 43.85 -3.82 8.55
C GLU A 8 44.25 -4.67 7.33
N GLU A 9 43.37 -5.59 6.89
CA GLU A 9 43.48 -6.29 5.60
C GLU A 9 42.25 -6.02 4.74
N THR A 10 42.49 -5.47 3.54
CA THR A 10 41.49 -5.17 2.51
C THR A 10 41.47 -6.28 1.47
N ILE A 11 40.32 -6.93 1.25
CA ILE A 11 40.12 -7.92 0.19
C ILE A 11 39.59 -7.23 -1.07
N ARG A 12 40.33 -7.35 -2.19
CA ARG A 12 39.92 -6.92 -3.53
C ARG A 12 39.24 -8.06 -4.28
N PHE A 13 38.13 -7.77 -4.97
CA PHE A 13 37.59 -8.63 -6.04
C PHE A 13 37.78 -7.97 -7.40
N ASN A 14 38.47 -8.68 -8.29
CA ASN A 14 38.62 -8.39 -9.71
C ASN A 14 37.41 -8.99 -10.47
N MET A 15 36.80 -8.22 -11.37
CA MET A 15 36.17 -8.79 -12.58
C MET A 15 36.31 -7.82 -13.75
N ARG A 16 36.87 -8.34 -14.84
CA ARG A 16 37.10 -7.69 -16.15
C ARG A 16 35.84 -7.79 -17.02
N LEU A 17 35.62 -6.83 -17.91
CA LEU A 17 35.12 -7.01 -19.30
C LEU A 17 35.39 -5.72 -20.12
N PRO A 18 35.60 -5.79 -21.47
CA PRO A 18 36.43 -4.83 -22.20
C PRO A 18 35.71 -3.89 -23.20
N TRP A 19 36.22 -2.66 -23.32
CA TRP A 19 36.58 -1.87 -24.52
C TRP A 19 35.75 -2.02 -25.81
N LEU A 20 35.12 -0.91 -26.24
CA LEU A 20 35.00 -0.52 -27.66
C LEU A 20 35.23 1.01 -27.82
N TRP A 21 35.92 1.37 -28.91
CA TRP A 21 36.63 2.62 -29.18
C TRP A 21 35.75 3.82 -29.63
N ALA A 22 36.04 5.06 -29.18
CA ALA A 22 36.64 6.22 -29.91
C ALA A 22 35.76 6.82 -31.04
N VAL A 23 35.58 8.13 -31.28
CA VAL A 23 36.48 9.32 -31.43
C VAL A 23 35.52 10.55 -31.37
N VAL A 24 35.76 11.75 -30.78
CA VAL A 24 36.57 12.92 -31.20
C VAL A 24 36.48 14.02 -30.12
N LEU A 25 37.62 14.51 -29.63
CA LEU A 25 37.89 15.75 -28.85
C LEU A 25 38.11 16.95 -29.82
N PRO A 26 38.36 18.23 -29.42
CA PRO A 26 38.06 19.00 -28.20
C PRO A 26 37.68 20.49 -28.46
N VAL A 27 37.52 21.25 -27.37
CA VAL A 27 38.06 22.61 -27.07
C VAL A 27 36.97 23.57 -26.57
N LEU A 28 36.93 23.84 -25.26
CA LEU A 28 37.15 25.20 -24.72
C LEU A 28 37.30 25.21 -23.18
N ILE A 29 38.51 25.53 -22.74
CA ILE A 29 38.89 26.40 -21.61
C ILE A 29 38.29 26.09 -20.22
N ILE A 30 39.18 25.61 -19.36
CA ILE A 30 39.05 25.57 -17.89
C ILE A 30 39.13 27.01 -17.37
N TRP A 31 38.06 27.49 -16.75
CA TRP A 31 38.14 28.50 -15.70
C TRP A 31 37.85 27.82 -14.37
N THR A 32 38.80 27.95 -13.45
CA THR A 32 38.63 27.62 -12.04
C THR A 32 37.62 28.58 -11.42
N SER A 33 36.41 28.13 -11.14
CA SER A 33 35.53 28.79 -10.17
C SER A 33 35.50 27.94 -8.91
N THR A 34 36.06 28.52 -7.85
CA THR A 34 35.75 28.26 -6.45
C THR A 34 34.36 27.66 -6.27
N ILE A 35 34.28 26.55 -5.56
CA ILE A 35 33.04 26.05 -4.98
C ILE A 35 32.49 27.17 -4.10
N SER A 36 31.57 27.96 -4.63
CA SER A 36 30.74 28.87 -3.86
C SER A 36 29.91 28.00 -2.93
N SER A 37 29.90 28.36 -1.65
CA SER A 37 28.93 27.87 -0.68
C SER A 37 27.54 27.84 -1.29
N ALA A 38 26.84 26.71 -1.16
CA ALA A 38 25.43 26.60 -1.51
C ALA A 38 24.68 27.75 -0.83
N GLN A 39 24.15 28.67 -1.64
CA GLN A 39 23.38 29.80 -1.15
C GLN A 39 22.00 29.27 -0.73
N ILE A 40 21.58 29.61 0.50
CA ILE A 40 20.44 28.99 1.20
C ILE A 40 19.07 29.54 0.72
N CYS A 41 19.05 30.60 -0.09
CA CYS A 41 17.88 31.19 -0.77
C CYS A 41 18.36 32.15 -1.88
N ALA A 42 17.50 32.54 -2.83
CA ALA A 42 17.86 33.55 -3.84
C ALA A 42 17.88 34.96 -3.20
N PRO A 43 18.93 35.80 -3.41
CA PRO A 43 18.91 37.16 -2.89
C PRO A 43 17.79 37.93 -3.58
N THR A 44 17.12 38.81 -2.84
CA THR A 44 16.03 39.62 -3.39
C THR A 44 16.59 40.63 -4.41
N PRO A 45 16.19 40.59 -5.69
CA PRO A 45 16.65 41.57 -6.67
C PRO A 45 16.17 42.98 -6.33
N SER A 46 16.94 44.00 -6.74
CA SER A 46 16.61 45.40 -6.50
C SER A 46 15.32 45.83 -7.21
N GLY A 47 14.54 46.68 -6.56
CA GLY A 47 13.28 47.20 -7.12
C GLY A 47 12.05 46.38 -6.75
N LEU A 48 12.16 45.39 -5.84
CA LEU A 48 11.01 44.68 -5.28
C LEU A 48 10.12 45.66 -4.51
N VAL A 49 8.84 45.74 -4.88
CA VAL A 49 7.86 46.61 -4.23
C VAL A 49 6.83 45.85 -3.41
N SER A 50 6.57 44.59 -3.78
CA SER A 50 5.55 43.75 -3.16
C SER A 50 5.87 42.26 -3.29
N TRP A 51 5.67 41.49 -2.22
CA TRP A 51 5.85 40.03 -2.21
C TRP A 51 4.85 39.32 -1.30
N TRP A 52 3.97 38.51 -1.89
CA TRP A 52 3.00 37.67 -1.18
C TRP A 52 3.45 36.21 -1.20
N ARG A 53 3.80 35.70 -0.03
CA ARG A 53 4.38 34.36 0.13
C ARG A 53 3.36 33.25 0.33
N GLY A 54 2.12 33.54 0.72
CA GLY A 54 1.15 32.48 1.03
C GLY A 54 1.37 31.75 2.36
N GLU A 55 2.21 32.27 3.26
CA GLU A 55 2.62 31.62 4.51
C GLU A 55 1.59 31.80 5.64
N SER A 56 0.40 31.22 5.45
CA SER A 56 -0.76 31.30 6.38
C SER A 56 -1.45 32.67 6.47
N ASN A 57 -1.06 33.65 5.66
CA ASN A 57 -1.78 34.91 5.50
C ASN A 57 -1.54 35.48 4.08
N ALA A 58 -2.32 36.51 3.73
CA ALA A 58 -2.20 37.24 2.47
C ALA A 58 -1.43 38.56 2.62
N ASN A 59 -0.61 38.71 3.66
CA ASN A 59 0.14 39.94 3.86
C ASN A 59 1.33 40.02 2.90
N ASP A 60 1.52 41.20 2.34
CA ASP A 60 2.75 41.58 1.67
C ASP A 60 3.93 41.58 2.67
N THR A 61 5.04 40.99 2.26
CA THR A 61 6.28 40.81 3.05
C THR A 61 7.19 42.04 3.01
N ILE A 62 6.98 42.95 2.04
CA ILE A 62 7.82 44.10 1.71
C ILE A 62 7.18 45.41 2.14
N SER A 63 5.88 45.53 1.91
CA SER A 63 5.15 46.79 1.99
C SER A 63 3.80 46.63 2.69
N THR A 64 2.99 47.68 2.67
CA THR A 64 1.63 47.68 3.23
C THR A 64 0.56 47.25 2.21
N ASN A 65 0.98 46.67 1.08
CA ASN A 65 0.09 46.13 0.04
C ASN A 65 -0.52 44.78 0.45
N HIS A 66 -0.94 44.65 1.71
CA HIS A 66 -1.53 43.41 2.22
C HIS A 66 -2.81 43.07 1.47
N GLY A 67 -2.94 41.79 1.12
CA GLY A 67 -4.13 41.22 0.54
C GLY A 67 -5.08 40.65 1.58
N THR A 68 -6.27 40.31 1.14
CA THR A 68 -7.29 39.59 1.92
C THR A 68 -7.80 38.41 1.12
N LEU A 69 -7.91 37.23 1.77
CA LEU A 69 -8.50 36.05 1.15
C LEU A 69 -10.00 36.27 0.96
N GLN A 70 -10.52 35.89 -0.20
CA GLN A 70 -11.94 36.01 -0.53
C GLN A 70 -12.55 34.64 -0.76
N ASN A 71 -13.85 34.54 -0.45
CA ASN A 71 -14.77 33.44 -0.82
C ASN A 71 -14.44 32.01 -0.37
N GLY A 72 -13.41 31.81 0.45
CA GLY A 72 -13.04 30.49 0.96
C GLY A 72 -11.61 30.09 0.62
N ALA A 73 -10.86 30.96 -0.08
CA ALA A 73 -9.46 30.74 -0.38
C ALA A 73 -8.68 30.32 0.88
N THR A 74 -7.89 29.25 0.75
CA THR A 74 -7.15 28.62 1.85
C THR A 74 -5.66 28.59 1.56
N PHE A 75 -4.90 27.87 2.38
CA PHE A 75 -3.48 27.59 2.15
C PHE A 75 -3.23 26.09 2.03
N ALA A 76 -2.28 25.70 1.18
CA ALA A 76 -1.80 24.32 1.03
C ALA A 76 -0.28 24.31 0.85
N ALA A 77 0.34 23.12 0.79
CA ALA A 77 1.78 23.00 0.59
C ALA A 77 2.22 23.68 -0.72
N GLY A 78 3.06 24.70 -0.60
CA GLY A 78 3.54 25.52 -1.71
C GLY A 78 4.77 24.95 -2.39
N LYS A 79 5.30 25.70 -3.35
CA LYS A 79 6.63 25.48 -3.89
C LYS A 79 7.66 25.77 -2.82
N SER A 80 7.50 26.86 -2.07
CA SER A 80 8.22 27.21 -0.86
C SER A 80 7.20 27.38 0.27
N GLY A 81 7.36 26.67 1.39
CA GLY A 81 6.42 26.77 2.51
C GLY A 81 4.96 26.44 2.13
N LEU A 82 4.07 27.41 2.29
CA LEU A 82 2.65 27.33 1.94
C LEU A 82 2.30 28.27 0.77
N ALA A 83 1.27 27.91 0.00
CA ALA A 83 0.76 28.66 -1.14
C ALA A 83 -0.74 28.97 -0.99
N PHE A 84 -1.23 29.98 -1.72
CA PHE A 84 -2.65 30.24 -1.85
C PHE A 84 -3.33 29.08 -2.60
N ASN A 85 -4.34 28.47 -1.98
CA ASN A 85 -5.13 27.39 -2.55
C ASN A 85 -6.50 27.91 -2.99
N LEU A 86 -6.75 27.82 -4.30
CA LEU A 86 -7.88 28.45 -4.97
C LEU A 86 -8.72 27.40 -5.72
N ASP A 87 -10.02 27.44 -5.52
CA ASP A 87 -10.96 26.44 -6.05
C ASP A 87 -11.28 26.57 -7.55
N GLY A 88 -10.94 27.72 -8.16
CA GLY A 88 -11.20 28.05 -9.54
C GLY A 88 -12.62 28.49 -9.85
N ILE A 89 -13.45 28.74 -8.82
CA ILE A 89 -14.84 29.20 -8.97
C ILE A 89 -14.92 30.67 -8.57
N ASP A 90 -14.55 31.02 -7.34
CA ASP A 90 -14.61 32.40 -6.83
C ASP A 90 -13.52 32.74 -5.81
N ASP A 91 -12.60 31.82 -5.50
CA ASP A 91 -11.45 32.07 -4.63
C ASP A 91 -10.39 32.97 -5.28
N TYR A 92 -9.98 34.02 -4.57
CA TYR A 92 -8.84 34.88 -4.94
C TYR A 92 -8.31 35.66 -3.75
N VAL A 93 -7.17 36.34 -3.94
CA VAL A 93 -6.62 37.30 -2.99
C VAL A 93 -6.87 38.73 -3.48
N GLN A 94 -7.55 39.53 -2.68
CA GLN A 94 -7.86 40.94 -2.97
C GLN A 94 -6.81 41.86 -2.32
N VAL A 95 -6.03 42.57 -3.14
CA VAL A 95 -5.03 43.56 -2.67
C VAL A 95 -5.54 45.01 -2.81
N GLY A 96 -6.40 45.25 -3.81
CA GLY A 96 -6.98 46.57 -4.08
C GLY A 96 -6.12 47.46 -4.99
N ASN A 97 -6.60 48.66 -5.29
CA ASN A 97 -5.88 49.61 -6.12
C ASN A 97 -4.72 50.29 -5.36
N LYS A 98 -3.49 49.88 -5.67
CA LYS A 98 -2.25 50.41 -5.09
C LYS A 98 -1.42 51.15 -6.15
N PRO A 99 -1.02 52.43 -5.93
CA PRO A 99 -0.20 53.20 -6.87
C PRO A 99 1.15 52.53 -7.18
N GLU A 100 1.74 51.82 -6.22
CA GLU A 100 3.04 51.17 -6.35
C GLU A 100 2.99 49.93 -7.27
N LEU A 101 1.81 49.40 -7.53
CA LEU A 101 1.57 48.26 -8.43
C LEU A 101 1.14 48.69 -9.84
N VAL A 102 1.05 50.01 -10.08
CA VAL A 102 0.74 50.57 -11.41
C VAL A 102 1.90 50.30 -12.36
N MET A 103 1.57 49.83 -13.56
CA MET A 103 2.53 49.55 -14.62
C MET A 103 3.33 50.80 -14.97
N SER A 104 4.66 50.73 -14.87
CA SER A 104 5.57 51.82 -15.24
C SER A 104 6.38 51.46 -16.50
N ASN A 105 7.33 52.32 -16.88
CA ASN A 105 8.20 52.05 -18.04
C ASN A 105 9.13 50.83 -17.85
N ALA A 106 9.25 50.29 -16.63
CA ALA A 106 9.94 49.03 -16.36
C ALA A 106 9.30 48.29 -15.18
N MET A 107 8.89 47.04 -15.36
CA MET A 107 8.26 46.24 -14.30
C MET A 107 8.51 44.74 -14.51
N THR A 108 8.61 43.98 -13.42
CA THR A 108 8.60 42.52 -13.44
C THR A 108 7.52 41.97 -12.51
N ILE A 109 6.77 40.98 -12.98
CA ILE A 109 5.79 40.21 -12.20
C ILE A 109 6.14 38.74 -12.32
N GLU A 110 6.21 38.02 -11.21
CA GLU A 110 6.53 36.60 -11.21
C GLU A 110 5.79 35.82 -10.13
N ALA A 111 5.55 34.54 -10.39
CA ALA A 111 4.90 33.62 -9.47
C ALA A 111 5.27 32.16 -9.78
N TRP A 112 5.17 31.32 -8.76
CA TRP A 112 5.06 29.87 -8.92
C TRP A 112 3.58 29.47 -8.98
N ILE A 113 3.23 28.59 -9.93
CA ILE A 113 1.86 28.09 -10.06
C ILE A 113 1.81 26.56 -10.11
N TYR A 114 0.77 25.99 -9.52
CA TYR A 114 0.44 24.56 -9.57
C TYR A 114 -1.03 24.39 -9.97
N PRO A 115 -1.35 24.40 -11.28
CA PRO A 115 -2.72 24.30 -11.75
C PRO A 115 -3.27 22.89 -11.50
N THR A 116 -4.48 22.76 -10.95
CA THR A 116 -5.14 21.45 -10.72
C THR A 116 -6.34 21.23 -11.65
N GLY A 117 -6.74 22.26 -12.40
CA GLY A 117 -7.79 22.16 -13.42
C GLY A 117 -7.88 23.39 -14.31
N SER A 118 -8.97 23.49 -15.06
CA SER A 118 -9.33 24.72 -15.80
C SER A 118 -9.91 25.76 -14.85
N GLY A 119 -9.71 27.04 -15.16
CA GLY A 119 -10.41 28.12 -14.47
C GLY A 119 -11.86 28.25 -14.93
N ASN A 120 -12.59 29.19 -14.35
CA ASN A 120 -14.00 29.47 -14.71
C ASN A 120 -14.17 30.53 -15.81
N GLY A 121 -13.08 31.00 -16.44
CA GLY A 121 -13.17 32.03 -17.46
C GLY A 121 -13.97 31.60 -18.69
N PRO A 122 -14.39 32.55 -19.56
CA PRO A 122 -15.22 32.26 -20.74
C PRO A 122 -14.61 31.23 -21.70
N GLU A 123 -13.29 31.10 -21.70
CA GLU A 123 -12.52 30.15 -22.51
C GLU A 123 -11.96 28.99 -21.67
N GLY A 124 -12.41 28.83 -20.42
CA GLY A 124 -11.85 27.92 -19.41
C GLY A 124 -10.50 28.39 -18.84
N ASN A 125 -10.14 29.64 -19.10
CA ASN A 125 -8.92 30.28 -18.61
C ASN A 125 -9.02 30.62 -17.12
N GLY A 126 -7.87 30.68 -16.43
CA GLY A 126 -7.74 31.09 -15.04
C GLY A 126 -6.67 32.16 -14.85
N THR A 127 -6.98 33.18 -14.05
CA THR A 127 -6.12 34.36 -13.84
C THR A 127 -5.06 34.10 -12.78
N ILE A 128 -3.78 34.23 -13.12
CA ILE A 128 -2.68 34.07 -12.15
C ILE A 128 -2.53 35.35 -11.33
N VAL A 129 -2.36 36.49 -12.01
CA VAL A 129 -2.28 37.83 -11.43
C VAL A 129 -2.95 38.81 -12.40
N CYS A 130 -3.71 39.76 -11.86
CA CYS A 130 -4.30 40.85 -12.63
C CYS A 130 -4.24 42.15 -11.84
N LYS A 131 -3.80 43.24 -12.48
CA LYS A 131 -4.21 44.58 -12.12
C LYS A 131 -5.17 45.06 -13.19
N GLU A 132 -6.45 45.09 -12.83
CA GLU A 132 -7.51 45.32 -13.80
C GLU A 132 -7.30 46.67 -14.52
N GLY A 133 -7.59 46.69 -15.82
CA GLY A 133 -7.30 47.84 -16.70
C GLY A 133 -5.83 48.00 -17.16
N GLU A 134 -4.85 47.33 -16.55
CA GLU A 134 -3.42 47.55 -16.83
C GLU A 134 -2.66 46.30 -17.32
N TYR A 135 -2.60 45.23 -16.52
CA TYR A 135 -1.96 43.99 -16.93
C TYR A 135 -2.63 42.74 -16.37
N VAL A 136 -2.51 41.63 -17.10
CA VAL A 136 -3.04 40.33 -16.70
C VAL A 136 -2.17 39.19 -17.22
N ILE A 137 -2.00 38.15 -16.40
CA ILE A 137 -1.37 36.88 -16.77
C ILE A 137 -2.38 35.76 -16.53
N GLU A 138 -2.65 34.94 -17.54
CA GLU A 138 -3.64 33.86 -17.48
C GLU A 138 -3.09 32.54 -18.00
N ARG A 139 -3.66 31.44 -17.50
CA ARG A 139 -3.48 30.10 -18.04
C ARG A 139 -4.75 29.68 -18.77
N VAL A 140 -4.65 29.21 -20.01
CA VAL A 140 -5.79 28.67 -20.78
C VAL A 140 -5.89 27.13 -20.63
N PRO A 141 -7.00 26.47 -21.03
CA PRO A 141 -7.23 25.05 -20.72
C PRO A 141 -6.16 24.08 -21.21
N ASP A 142 -5.55 24.34 -22.36
CA ASP A 142 -4.47 23.52 -22.93
C ASP A 142 -3.14 23.64 -22.14
N GLY A 143 -3.09 24.54 -21.16
CA GLY A 143 -1.94 24.81 -20.30
C GLY A 143 -1.07 25.97 -20.73
N THR A 144 -1.30 26.55 -21.90
CA THR A 144 -0.53 27.70 -22.37
C THR A 144 -0.75 28.92 -21.48
N ILE A 145 0.35 29.63 -21.19
CA ILE A 145 0.33 30.94 -20.55
C ILE A 145 0.11 32.02 -21.62
N ARG A 146 -0.79 32.95 -21.33
CA ARG A 146 -0.97 34.18 -22.10
C ARG A 146 -0.93 35.39 -21.17
N TRP A 147 -0.65 36.55 -21.74
CA TRP A 147 -0.59 37.80 -20.99
C TRP A 147 -1.14 38.94 -21.83
N ALA A 148 -1.50 40.04 -21.16
CA ALA A 148 -1.81 41.30 -21.83
C ALA A 148 -1.32 42.48 -20.97
N ILE A 149 -0.85 43.53 -21.64
CA ILE A 149 -0.54 44.84 -21.05
C ILE A 149 -1.35 45.87 -21.85
N ALA A 150 -2.05 46.76 -21.15
CA ALA A 150 -2.91 47.76 -21.73
C ALA A 150 -2.11 48.90 -22.40
N ALA A 151 -2.30 49.04 -23.71
CA ALA A 151 -1.68 50.07 -24.54
C ALA A 151 -2.67 50.72 -25.53
N GLY A 152 -3.96 50.59 -25.27
CA GLY A 152 -5.07 50.98 -26.15
C GLY A 152 -6.42 50.63 -25.52
N PRO A 153 -7.56 50.92 -26.17
CA PRO A 153 -8.88 50.87 -25.53
C PRO A 153 -9.45 49.46 -25.28
N VAL A 154 -8.74 48.39 -25.69
CA VAL A 154 -9.19 47.00 -25.58
C VAL A 154 -8.02 46.10 -25.20
N TRP A 155 -8.29 45.07 -24.40
CA TRP A 155 -7.33 44.01 -24.09
C TRP A 155 -6.89 43.27 -25.34
N THR A 156 -5.57 43.17 -25.54
CA THR A 156 -4.98 42.33 -26.59
C THR A 156 -4.10 41.28 -25.92
N PHE A 157 -4.58 40.03 -25.88
CA PHE A 157 -3.85 38.92 -25.29
C PHE A 157 -2.81 38.36 -26.26
N THR A 158 -1.61 38.13 -25.74
CA THR A 158 -0.51 37.46 -26.43
C THR A 158 -0.33 36.08 -25.83
N ALA A 159 -0.60 35.03 -26.62
CA ALA A 159 -0.30 33.65 -26.23
C ALA A 159 1.20 33.38 -26.32
N THR A 160 1.70 32.47 -25.49
CA THR A 160 3.13 32.13 -25.42
C THR A 160 3.37 30.65 -25.69
N PRO A 161 4.61 30.26 -26.06
CA PRO A 161 4.99 28.84 -26.07
C PRO A 161 5.09 28.19 -24.67
N LEU A 162 4.96 28.96 -23.57
CA LEU A 162 5.08 28.43 -22.22
C LEU A 162 3.83 27.64 -21.85
N VAL A 163 4.02 26.36 -21.53
CA VAL A 163 2.96 25.47 -21.04
C VAL A 163 3.17 25.18 -19.56
N ALA A 164 2.14 25.45 -18.75
CA ALA A 164 2.04 25.05 -17.35
C ALA A 164 1.12 23.82 -17.25
N PRO A 165 1.65 22.59 -17.18
CA PRO A 165 0.81 21.39 -17.12
C PRO A 165 0.06 21.28 -15.79
N LEU A 166 -1.02 20.50 -15.79
CA LEU A 166 -1.73 20.21 -14.55
C LEU A 166 -0.83 19.41 -13.60
N ASN A 167 -0.99 19.67 -12.30
CA ASN A 167 -0.33 18.96 -11.22
C ASN A 167 1.20 19.04 -11.26
N ALA A 168 1.75 20.14 -11.78
CA ALA A 168 3.19 20.41 -11.77
C ALA A 168 3.48 21.88 -11.52
N TRP A 169 4.49 22.14 -10.68
CA TRP A 169 4.97 23.50 -10.41
C TRP A 169 5.65 24.09 -11.65
N THR A 170 5.17 25.25 -12.08
CA THR A 170 5.76 26.05 -13.16
C THR A 170 6.06 27.44 -12.63
N HIS A 171 7.29 27.93 -12.85
CA HIS A 171 7.64 29.32 -12.57
C HIS A 171 7.32 30.17 -13.80
N VAL A 172 6.57 31.25 -13.61
CA VAL A 172 6.15 32.17 -14.67
C VAL A 172 6.60 33.58 -14.30
N ALA A 173 7.33 34.24 -15.20
CA ALA A 173 7.70 35.65 -15.02
C ALA A 173 7.43 36.48 -16.28
N LEU A 174 6.84 37.66 -16.10
CA LEU A 174 6.64 38.68 -17.11
C LEU A 174 7.55 39.87 -16.79
N VAL A 175 8.40 40.26 -17.74
CA VAL A 175 9.31 41.41 -17.62
C VAL A 175 8.99 42.40 -18.72
N TYR A 176 8.64 43.62 -18.34
CA TYR A 176 8.40 44.74 -19.25
C TYR A 176 9.49 45.79 -19.10
N SER A 177 10.00 46.31 -20.22
CA SER A 177 10.93 47.42 -20.26
C SER A 177 10.75 48.23 -21.55
N ASN A 178 10.28 49.47 -21.42
CA ASN A 178 10.16 50.46 -22.51
C ASN A 178 9.56 49.90 -23.81
N GLY A 179 8.39 49.26 -23.71
CA GLY A 179 7.69 48.68 -24.86
C GLY A 179 8.15 47.28 -25.24
N VAL A 180 9.12 46.66 -24.55
CA VAL A 180 9.51 45.26 -24.75
C VAL A 180 8.98 44.41 -23.60
N THR A 181 8.23 43.36 -23.92
CA THR A 181 7.75 42.36 -22.94
C THR A 181 8.41 41.02 -23.16
N LYS A 182 9.01 40.46 -22.13
CA LYS A 182 9.61 39.13 -22.09
C LYS A 182 8.82 38.22 -21.16
N ILE A 183 8.63 36.98 -21.58
CA ILE A 183 8.05 35.91 -20.76
C ILE A 183 9.11 34.86 -20.50
N TYR A 184 9.25 34.48 -19.24
CA TYR A 184 10.13 33.42 -18.78
C TYR A 184 9.30 32.28 -18.20
N GLY A 185 9.77 31.07 -18.46
CA GLY A 185 9.24 29.84 -17.90
C GLY A 185 10.38 29.07 -17.25
N ASN A 186 10.22 28.70 -15.99
CA ASN A 186 11.23 27.92 -15.26
C ASN A 186 12.63 28.55 -15.34
N GLY A 187 12.70 29.87 -15.08
CA GLY A 187 13.96 30.63 -15.07
C GLY A 187 14.56 30.97 -16.44
N SER A 188 13.98 30.47 -17.54
CA SER A 188 14.52 30.65 -18.90
C SER A 188 13.61 31.53 -19.75
N LEU A 189 14.21 32.39 -20.60
CA LEU A 189 13.45 33.22 -21.54
C LEU A 189 12.72 32.33 -22.56
N VAL A 190 11.40 32.46 -22.64
CA VAL A 190 10.54 31.71 -23.57
C VAL A 190 10.21 32.55 -24.80
N GLN A 191 9.85 33.82 -24.60
CA GLN A 191 9.44 34.72 -25.68
C GLN A 191 9.79 36.17 -25.34
N SER A 192 10.12 36.95 -26.36
CA SER A 192 10.31 38.41 -26.29
C SER A 192 9.47 39.06 -27.39
N THR A 193 8.64 40.03 -27.03
CA THR A 193 7.71 40.71 -27.93
C THR A 193 7.85 42.22 -27.78
N SER A 194 7.98 42.94 -28.90
CA SER A 194 7.96 44.40 -28.92
C SER A 194 6.53 44.91 -29.12
N GLY A 195 6.16 45.93 -28.35
CA GLY A 195 4.87 46.59 -28.35
C GLY A 195 5.01 48.10 -28.08
N SER A 196 3.90 48.72 -27.72
CA SER A 196 3.86 50.16 -27.42
C SER A 196 4.61 50.48 -26.12
N SER A 197 5.37 51.57 -26.10
CA SER A 197 5.90 52.17 -24.87
C SER A 197 4.87 53.09 -24.18
N VAL A 198 3.73 53.33 -24.81
CA VAL A 198 2.62 54.12 -24.26
C VAL A 198 1.69 53.15 -23.53
N LEU A 199 1.67 53.25 -22.21
CA LEU A 199 0.80 52.50 -21.31
C LEU A 199 -0.49 53.29 -21.06
N THR A 200 -1.60 52.57 -20.90
CA THR A 200 -2.93 53.14 -20.61
C THR A 200 -3.63 52.31 -19.53
N ASP A 201 -4.56 52.91 -18.80
CA ASP A 201 -5.51 52.17 -17.96
C ASP A 201 -6.87 52.12 -18.69
N ILE A 202 -7.31 50.91 -19.05
CA ILE A 202 -8.56 50.66 -19.79
C ILE A 202 -9.77 50.72 -18.85
N TYR A 203 -9.57 50.50 -17.55
CA TYR A 203 -10.63 50.44 -16.54
C TYR A 203 -10.25 51.25 -15.29
N PRO A 204 -10.18 52.60 -15.37
CA PRO A 204 -9.72 53.45 -14.26
C PRO A 204 -10.59 53.39 -12.99
N THR A 205 -11.79 52.81 -13.08
CA THR A 205 -12.71 52.60 -11.95
C THR A 205 -12.73 51.17 -11.41
N LEU A 206 -12.08 50.22 -12.11
CA LEU A 206 -11.93 48.81 -11.72
C LEU A 206 -10.46 48.45 -11.95
N ASN A 207 -9.61 48.80 -10.99
CA ASN A 207 -8.15 48.74 -11.13
C ASN A 207 -7.46 48.08 -9.92
N ASP A 208 -8.19 47.18 -9.25
CA ASP A 208 -7.65 46.41 -8.16
C ASP A 208 -6.60 45.40 -8.64
N PHE A 209 -5.56 45.22 -7.83
CA PHE A 209 -4.66 44.09 -7.97
C PHE A 209 -5.26 42.86 -7.27
N GLN A 210 -5.31 41.75 -8.00
CA GLN A 210 -5.81 40.47 -7.53
C GLN A 210 -4.83 39.34 -7.89
N ILE A 211 -4.67 38.40 -6.96
CA ILE A 211 -3.94 37.14 -7.19
C ILE A 211 -4.98 36.04 -7.32
N GLY A 212 -4.93 35.27 -8.40
CA GLY A 212 -5.87 34.18 -8.61
C GLY A 212 -7.23 34.58 -9.16
N GLY A 213 -7.51 35.88 -9.34
CA GLY A 213 -8.81 36.41 -9.73
C GLY A 213 -8.73 37.64 -10.61
N ARG A 214 -9.87 38.04 -11.17
CA ARG A 214 -9.98 39.22 -12.03
C ARG A 214 -11.26 40.04 -11.77
N GLN A 215 -11.09 41.34 -11.49
CA GLN A 215 -12.16 42.20 -10.96
C GLN A 215 -13.31 42.40 -11.96
N ALA A 216 -13.03 42.64 -13.24
CA ALA A 216 -14.08 43.00 -14.21
C ALA A 216 -14.78 41.78 -14.85
N ALA A 217 -14.21 40.58 -14.73
CA ALA A 217 -14.65 39.42 -15.51
C ALA A 217 -14.86 38.12 -14.68
N SER A 218 -14.65 38.16 -13.36
CA SER A 218 -14.77 37.00 -12.45
C SER A 218 -14.05 35.75 -12.96
N VAL A 219 -12.85 35.92 -13.50
CA VAL A 219 -12.00 34.83 -14.02
C VAL A 219 -11.02 34.39 -12.94
N ASN A 220 -11.19 33.17 -12.43
CA ASN A 220 -10.52 32.63 -11.25
C ASN A 220 -9.66 31.41 -11.60
N PHE A 221 -8.53 31.30 -10.90
CA PHE A 221 -7.55 30.24 -11.10
C PHE A 221 -7.83 29.01 -10.23
N LYS A 222 -7.70 27.82 -10.81
CA LYS A 222 -7.87 26.55 -10.11
C LYS A 222 -6.53 25.90 -9.79
N GLY A 223 -6.14 25.92 -8.52
CA GLY A 223 -4.89 25.32 -8.05
C GLY A 223 -4.15 26.21 -7.06
N LEU A 224 -2.83 26.04 -6.99
CA LEU A 224 -1.98 26.78 -6.06
C LEU A 224 -1.23 27.90 -6.74
N ILE A 225 -1.12 29.06 -6.08
CA ILE A 225 -0.25 30.16 -6.48
C ILE A 225 0.66 30.53 -5.30
N ASP A 226 1.95 30.64 -5.56
CA ASP A 226 2.99 30.81 -4.55
C ASP A 226 4.02 31.88 -4.96
N GLU A 227 4.66 32.49 -3.96
CA GLU A 227 5.79 33.41 -4.10
C GLU A 227 5.58 34.63 -5.02
N VAL A 228 4.33 35.11 -5.16
CA VAL A 228 3.97 36.21 -6.07
C VAL A 228 4.75 37.47 -5.74
N SER A 229 5.45 38.04 -6.71
CA SER A 229 6.25 39.26 -6.53
C SER A 229 6.15 40.24 -7.67
N VAL A 230 6.18 41.53 -7.31
CA VAL A 230 6.15 42.66 -8.24
C VAL A 230 7.36 43.54 -7.98
N TYR A 231 8.07 43.87 -9.06
CA TYR A 231 9.25 44.74 -9.06
C TYR A 231 8.97 45.94 -9.96
N GLN A 232 9.31 47.15 -9.51
CA GLN A 232 9.30 48.37 -10.34
C GLN A 232 10.61 48.56 -11.12
N SER A 233 11.19 47.45 -11.54
CA SER A 233 12.40 47.35 -12.35
C SER A 233 12.26 46.18 -13.31
N ALA A 234 12.94 46.24 -14.45
CA ALA A 234 13.03 45.11 -15.36
C ALA A 234 14.17 44.20 -14.90
N LEU A 235 13.84 43.03 -14.34
CA LEU A 235 14.83 42.07 -13.88
C LEU A 235 15.65 41.47 -15.04
N THR A 236 16.91 41.15 -14.76
CA THR A 236 17.81 40.53 -15.74
C THR A 236 17.54 39.04 -15.91
N ASP A 237 18.01 38.44 -17.01
CA ASP A 237 17.90 36.99 -17.24
C ASP A 237 18.54 36.18 -16.09
N GLY A 238 19.64 36.69 -15.51
CA GLY A 238 20.32 36.09 -14.37
C GLY A 238 19.51 36.15 -13.07
N ASP A 239 18.81 37.25 -12.82
CA ASP A 239 17.93 37.40 -11.64
C ASP A 239 16.78 36.39 -11.70
N ILE A 240 16.12 36.27 -12.86
CA ILE A 240 15.01 35.33 -13.07
C ILE A 240 15.47 33.88 -12.96
N ALA A 241 16.62 33.54 -13.55
CA ALA A 241 17.23 32.21 -13.41
C ALA A 241 17.61 31.90 -11.96
N GLY A 242 18.10 32.90 -11.22
CA GLY A 242 18.43 32.79 -9.80
C GLY A 242 17.21 32.52 -8.93
N ILE A 243 16.11 33.26 -9.12
CA ILE A 243 14.84 33.05 -8.42
C ILE A 243 14.31 31.63 -8.68
N TYR A 244 14.30 31.19 -9.94
CA TYR A 244 13.87 29.84 -10.29
C TYR A 244 14.74 28.76 -9.64
N SER A 245 16.07 28.93 -9.70
CA SER A 245 17.04 27.94 -9.21
C SER A 245 16.99 27.75 -7.70
N ALA A 246 16.50 28.75 -6.95
CA ALA A 246 16.25 28.59 -5.52
C ALA A 246 15.16 27.56 -5.22
N GLY A 247 14.26 27.28 -6.17
CA GLY A 247 13.26 26.22 -6.04
C GLY A 247 12.44 26.36 -4.76
N SER A 248 12.44 25.31 -3.92
CA SER A 248 11.71 25.32 -2.64
C SER A 248 12.36 26.16 -1.55
N ALA A 249 13.61 26.60 -1.72
CA ALA A 249 14.28 27.49 -0.79
C ALA A 249 13.78 28.94 -0.89
N GLY A 250 13.10 29.30 -1.98
CA GLY A 250 12.48 30.61 -2.17
C GLY A 250 13.46 31.79 -2.25
N LYS A 251 12.91 33.00 -2.29
CA LYS A 251 13.72 34.23 -2.12
C LYS A 251 14.07 34.39 -0.64
N CYS A 252 15.21 35.01 -0.38
CA CYS A 252 15.56 35.42 0.98
C CYS A 252 14.55 36.48 1.43
N LEU A 253 13.98 36.30 2.62
CA LEU A 253 13.23 37.36 3.29
C LEU A 253 14.10 38.63 3.31
N PRO A 254 13.63 39.77 2.76
CA PRO A 254 14.32 41.00 3.01
C PRO A 254 14.32 41.22 4.50
N ILE A 255 15.49 41.57 5.02
CA ILE A 255 15.61 42.10 6.36
C ILE A 255 14.66 43.31 6.37
N PRO A 256 13.59 43.33 7.20
CA PRO A 256 12.74 44.50 7.31
C PRO A 256 13.66 45.70 7.56
N PRO A 257 13.50 46.86 6.88
CA PRO A 257 14.29 48.02 7.22
C PRO A 257 14.13 48.24 8.73
N LEU A 258 15.28 48.26 9.40
CA LEU A 258 15.42 48.40 10.83
C LEU A 258 14.53 49.55 11.32
N THR A 259 13.95 49.37 12.51
CA THR A 259 13.54 50.46 13.40
C THR A 259 14.61 51.55 13.37
N CYS A 260 14.33 52.70 12.74
CA CYS A 260 15.26 53.82 12.50
C CYS A 260 16.64 53.42 11.93
N THR A 261 17.30 54.31 11.18
CA THR A 261 18.69 54.06 10.78
C THR A 261 19.65 54.47 11.89
N ALA A 262 20.70 53.69 12.12
CA ALA A 262 21.75 54.08 13.04
C ALA A 262 22.38 55.40 12.57
N THR A 263 22.63 56.33 13.49
CA THR A 263 23.32 57.58 13.17
C THR A 263 24.74 57.27 12.66
N PRO A 264 25.12 57.70 11.45
CA PRO A 264 26.48 57.50 10.94
C PRO A 264 27.54 58.13 11.84
N SER A 265 28.75 57.58 11.77
CA SER A 265 29.87 58.06 12.57
C SER A 265 30.28 59.48 12.19
N GLY A 266 30.73 60.26 13.18
CA GLY A 266 31.13 61.66 12.98
C GLY A 266 29.97 62.67 13.02
N LEU A 267 28.78 62.26 13.49
CA LEU A 267 27.68 63.19 13.78
C LEU A 267 28.17 64.28 14.74
N VAL A 268 27.95 65.53 14.35
CA VAL A 268 28.26 66.71 15.17
C VAL A 268 26.99 67.21 15.79
N SER A 269 25.93 67.41 15.01
CA SER A 269 24.68 68.02 15.45
C SER A 269 23.49 67.47 14.70
N TRP A 270 22.35 67.34 15.38
CA TRP A 270 21.11 66.82 14.79
C TRP A 270 19.87 67.52 15.36
N TRP A 271 19.19 68.30 14.53
CA TRP A 271 17.95 68.99 14.87
C TRP A 271 16.76 68.31 14.20
N ARG A 272 15.91 67.71 15.03
CA ARG A 272 14.78 66.89 14.58
C ARG A 272 13.50 67.66 14.31
N GLY A 273 13.36 68.89 14.79
CA GLY A 273 12.10 69.63 14.67
C GLY A 273 10.94 69.08 15.51
N GLU A 274 11.23 68.25 16.51
CA GLU A 274 10.23 67.53 17.32
C GLU A 274 9.82 68.36 18.54
N SER A 275 8.92 69.33 18.34
CA SER A 275 8.42 70.29 19.35
C SER A 275 9.48 71.18 20.02
N SER A 276 10.74 71.07 19.61
CA SER A 276 11.84 71.93 20.05
C SER A 276 12.89 72.08 18.96
N ALA A 277 13.62 73.19 19.01
CA ALA A 277 14.81 73.42 18.18
C ALA A 277 16.10 72.89 18.86
N ASN A 278 15.96 71.96 19.81
CA ASN A 278 17.10 71.41 20.52
C ASN A 278 17.84 70.39 19.65
N ASP A 279 19.16 70.51 19.62
CA ASP A 279 20.04 69.43 19.15
C ASP A 279 19.82 68.16 19.99
N THR A 280 19.63 67.02 19.32
CA THR A 280 19.37 65.70 19.93
C THR A 280 20.67 64.97 20.29
N PHE A 281 21.80 65.37 19.71
CA PHE A 281 23.10 64.74 19.92
C PHE A 281 23.98 65.52 20.91
N ASN A 282 23.92 66.85 20.91
CA ASN A 282 24.77 67.69 21.77
C ASN A 282 24.07 68.98 22.29
N THR A 283 24.84 69.98 22.69
CA THR A 283 24.37 71.26 23.26
C THR A 283 24.20 72.42 22.26
N ASN A 284 24.26 72.16 20.95
CA ASN A 284 24.05 73.13 19.87
C ASN A 284 22.57 73.44 19.65
N HIS A 285 21.83 73.64 20.74
CA HIS A 285 20.40 73.96 20.69
C HIS A 285 20.16 75.28 19.97
N GLY A 286 19.14 75.27 19.11
CA GLY A 286 18.66 76.45 18.40
C GLY A 286 17.42 77.08 19.06
N THR A 287 17.01 78.21 18.51
CA THR A 287 15.79 78.94 18.90
C THR A 287 15.02 79.35 17.65
N LEU A 288 13.69 79.20 17.67
CA LEU A 288 12.82 79.66 16.59
C LEU A 288 12.79 81.20 16.58
N GLN A 289 12.89 81.80 15.41
CA GLN A 289 12.85 83.26 15.22
C GLN A 289 11.63 83.67 14.39
N ASN A 290 11.16 84.90 14.64
CA ASN A 290 10.19 85.66 13.85
C ASN A 290 8.79 85.05 13.60
N GLY A 291 8.49 83.86 14.12
CA GLY A 291 7.19 83.23 13.92
C GLY A 291 7.29 81.77 13.49
N ALA A 292 8.49 81.25 13.25
CA ALA A 292 8.72 79.87 12.88
C ALA A 292 7.98 78.90 13.83
N THR A 293 7.41 77.83 13.26
CA THR A 293 6.52 76.89 13.97
C THR A 293 6.99 75.45 13.83
N PHE A 294 6.31 74.52 14.51
CA PHE A 294 6.43 73.09 14.27
C PHE A 294 5.22 72.59 13.48
N VAL A 295 5.47 71.91 12.36
CA VAL A 295 4.45 71.35 11.45
C VAL A 295 4.68 69.86 11.25
N ALA A 296 3.79 69.15 10.55
CA ALA A 296 4.02 67.73 10.24
C ALA A 296 5.29 67.55 9.40
N GLY A 297 6.19 66.68 9.87
CA GLY A 297 7.49 66.40 9.27
C GLY A 297 7.50 65.16 8.38
N LYS A 298 8.65 64.89 7.76
CA LYS A 298 8.96 63.59 7.17
C LYS A 298 9.07 62.54 8.26
N VAL A 299 9.65 62.90 9.40
CA VAL A 299 9.77 62.12 10.63
C VAL A 299 9.12 62.95 11.74
N GLY A 300 7.96 62.51 12.24
CA GLY A 300 7.28 63.25 13.32
C GLY A 300 6.90 64.69 12.93
N GLN A 301 7.56 65.69 13.53
CA GLN A 301 7.40 67.12 13.26
C GLN A 301 8.63 67.75 12.60
N ALA A 302 8.45 68.88 11.92
CA ALA A 302 9.48 69.64 11.22
C ALA A 302 9.41 71.14 11.55
N PHE A 303 10.47 71.88 11.25
CA PHE A 303 10.45 73.34 11.30
C PHE A 303 9.62 73.90 10.13
N GLY A 304 8.53 74.60 10.44
CA GLY A 304 7.69 75.30 9.46
C GLY A 304 8.11 76.77 9.33
N LEU A 305 8.36 77.19 8.10
CA LEU A 305 8.96 78.48 7.74
C LEU A 305 8.13 79.17 6.66
N ASP A 306 7.74 80.42 6.89
CA ASP A 306 6.79 81.16 6.04
C ASP A 306 7.41 81.74 4.74
N GLY A 307 8.75 81.74 4.65
CA GLY A 307 9.50 82.29 3.51
C GLY A 307 9.62 83.81 3.49
N VAL A 308 9.35 84.49 4.61
CA VAL A 308 9.51 85.93 4.77
C VAL A 308 10.71 86.22 5.68
N ASP A 309 10.64 85.85 6.95
CA ASP A 309 11.70 86.10 7.95
C ASP A 309 11.87 84.98 9.00
N ASP A 310 11.15 83.86 8.86
CA ASP A 310 11.25 82.68 9.72
C ASP A 310 12.55 81.90 9.52
N TYR A 311 13.24 81.55 10.62
CA TYR A 311 14.39 80.64 10.64
C TYR A 311 14.65 80.09 12.06
N VAL A 312 15.55 79.11 12.15
CA VAL A 312 16.08 78.60 13.42
C VAL A 312 17.50 79.13 13.64
N GLN A 313 17.70 79.85 14.74
CA GLN A 313 18.98 80.43 15.14
C GLN A 313 19.75 79.50 16.08
N ILE A 314 20.92 79.00 15.65
CA ILE A 314 21.83 78.18 16.49
C ILE A 314 22.97 79.03 17.08
N GLY A 315 23.38 80.07 16.35
CA GLY A 315 24.49 80.96 16.71
C GLY A 315 25.87 80.43 16.29
N ASN A 316 26.91 81.20 16.56
CA ASN A 316 28.29 80.80 16.33
C ASN A 316 28.71 79.65 17.26
N ARG A 317 28.96 78.47 16.69
CA ARG A 317 29.37 77.25 17.42
C ARG A 317 30.71 76.74 16.90
N PRO A 318 31.76 76.68 17.74
CA PRO A 318 33.06 76.13 17.35
C PRO A 318 32.99 74.69 16.82
N GLU A 319 32.03 73.89 17.30
CA GLU A 319 31.83 72.52 16.88
C GLU A 319 31.35 72.41 15.43
N LEU A 320 30.72 73.45 14.89
CA LEU A 320 30.24 73.50 13.50
C LEU A 320 31.27 74.09 12.52
N VAL A 321 32.44 74.51 13.02
CA VAL A 321 33.57 74.91 12.17
C VAL A 321 34.28 73.66 11.64
N MET A 322 34.31 73.54 10.31
CA MET A 322 34.78 72.35 9.60
C MET A 322 36.10 72.65 8.87
N SER A 323 36.95 71.64 8.67
CA SER A 323 38.27 71.85 8.03
C SER A 323 38.43 71.06 6.73
N ASN A 324 38.39 69.72 6.79
CA ASN A 324 38.76 68.87 5.64
C ASN A 324 37.66 67.90 5.18
N ALA A 325 36.59 67.77 5.97
CA ALA A 325 35.43 66.96 5.63
C ALA A 325 34.18 67.53 6.30
N LEU A 326 33.03 67.36 5.64
CA LEU A 326 31.73 67.83 6.08
C LEU A 326 30.65 67.01 5.39
N THR A 327 29.61 66.62 6.12
CA THR A 327 28.32 66.24 5.50
C THR A 327 27.21 67.06 6.13
N VAL A 328 26.37 67.69 5.30
CA VAL A 328 25.12 68.34 5.73
C VAL A 328 23.98 67.67 4.99
N GLU A 329 22.95 67.25 5.72
CA GLU A 329 21.77 66.63 5.14
C GLU A 329 20.47 67.08 5.83
N ALA A 330 19.39 67.10 5.07
CA ALA A 330 18.06 67.45 5.56
C ALA A 330 16.98 66.85 4.67
N TRP A 331 15.79 66.66 5.25
CA TRP A 331 14.55 66.55 4.49
C TRP A 331 13.95 67.95 4.30
N ILE A 332 13.53 68.26 3.07
CA ILE A 332 12.88 69.54 2.76
C ILE A 332 11.54 69.34 2.07
N TYR A 333 10.59 70.21 2.38
CA TYR A 333 9.27 70.27 1.76
C TYR A 333 8.97 71.71 1.34
N ARG A 334 9.19 72.03 0.06
CA ARG A 334 9.00 73.40 -0.44
C ARG A 334 7.53 73.69 -0.72
N THR A 335 7.05 74.87 -0.29
CA THR A 335 5.70 75.36 -0.62
C THR A 335 5.72 76.60 -1.50
N GLY A 336 6.89 77.19 -1.76
CA GLY A 336 7.08 78.29 -2.70
C GLY A 336 8.55 78.69 -2.87
N SER A 337 8.77 79.85 -3.48
CA SER A 337 10.09 80.51 -3.55
C SER A 337 10.44 81.18 -2.22
N GLY A 338 11.73 81.26 -1.90
CA GLY A 338 12.22 81.97 -0.71
C GLY A 338 12.31 83.48 -0.92
N SER A 339 12.81 84.20 0.09
CA SER A 339 12.81 85.68 0.13
C SER A 339 13.98 86.35 -0.63
N GLY A 340 14.95 85.58 -1.14
CA GLY A 340 16.11 86.14 -1.84
C GLY A 340 15.80 86.74 -3.22
N SER A 341 16.77 87.50 -3.78
CA SER A 341 16.67 88.28 -5.04
C SER A 341 16.46 87.48 -6.35
N GLY A 342 16.28 86.17 -6.29
CA GLY A 342 15.98 85.20 -7.34
C GLY A 342 15.11 84.04 -6.82
N GLY A 343 14.39 84.27 -5.70
CA GLY A 343 13.58 83.29 -5.00
C GLY A 343 14.39 82.31 -4.16
N GLU A 344 15.60 82.71 -3.76
CA GLU A 344 16.50 81.92 -2.94
C GLU A 344 15.92 81.67 -1.55
N GLY A 345 16.09 80.44 -1.06
CA GLY A 345 15.87 80.09 0.33
C GLY A 345 17.00 79.21 0.85
N ALA A 346 17.65 79.62 1.94
CA ALA A 346 18.69 78.86 2.60
C ALA A 346 18.08 77.67 3.36
N ILE A 347 18.58 76.45 3.13
CA ILE A 347 18.15 75.27 3.90
C ILE A 347 18.99 75.18 5.17
N VAL A 348 20.31 75.24 5.01
CA VAL A 348 21.29 75.32 6.10
C VAL A 348 22.39 76.29 5.69
N ASN A 349 22.70 77.26 6.55
CA ASN A 349 23.74 78.25 6.35
C ASN A 349 24.66 78.30 7.59
N LYS A 350 25.97 78.12 7.39
CA LYS A 350 27.02 78.63 8.28
C LYS A 350 27.63 79.81 7.56
N GLU A 351 27.28 81.01 7.98
CA GLU A 351 27.63 82.23 7.26
C GLU A 351 29.15 82.32 7.06
N GLY A 352 29.57 82.73 5.87
CA GLY A 352 30.98 82.80 5.46
C GLY A 352 31.66 81.47 5.13
N GLU A 353 31.12 80.31 5.55
CA GLU A 353 31.78 79.00 5.42
C GLU A 353 31.09 78.05 4.43
N TYR A 354 29.85 77.62 4.70
CA TYR A 354 29.16 76.65 3.86
C TYR A 354 27.64 76.82 3.89
N GLU A 355 26.99 76.58 2.74
CA GLU A 355 25.54 76.66 2.59
C GLU A 355 25.01 75.59 1.63
N ILE A 356 23.83 75.06 1.95
CA ILE A 356 22.93 74.41 0.99
C ILE A 356 21.61 75.18 0.94
N GLY A 357 21.12 75.47 -0.26
CA GLY A 357 19.92 76.27 -0.49
C GLY A 357 19.19 75.88 -1.76
N VAL A 358 18.12 76.60 -2.08
CA VAL A 358 17.33 76.43 -3.31
C VAL A 358 17.08 77.78 -3.97
N ILE A 359 16.83 77.78 -5.28
CA ILE A 359 16.36 78.96 -6.03
C ILE A 359 14.87 78.83 -6.40
N SER A 360 14.31 79.84 -7.07
CA SER A 360 12.87 79.95 -7.37
C SER A 360 12.25 78.68 -7.99
N ASP A 361 12.92 78.03 -8.93
CA ASP A 361 12.43 76.82 -9.62
C ASP A 361 12.58 75.51 -8.80
N GLY A 362 13.27 75.57 -7.65
CA GLY A 362 13.54 74.42 -6.79
C GLY A 362 14.88 73.74 -7.00
N THR A 363 15.68 74.22 -7.93
CA THR A 363 17.04 73.73 -8.12
C THR A 363 17.85 73.93 -6.85
N VAL A 364 18.45 72.86 -6.35
CA VAL A 364 19.34 72.88 -5.18
C VAL A 364 20.67 73.52 -5.59
N ARG A 365 21.14 74.45 -4.77
CA ARG A 365 22.44 75.11 -4.88
C ARG A 365 23.26 74.85 -3.62
N TRP A 366 24.57 74.98 -3.74
CA TRP A 366 25.47 74.88 -2.60
C TRP A 366 26.67 75.81 -2.75
N SER A 367 27.35 76.04 -1.64
CA SER A 367 28.63 76.73 -1.57
C SER A 367 29.45 76.21 -0.40
N ILE A 368 30.76 76.07 -0.59
CA ILE A 368 31.76 75.84 0.46
C ILE A 368 32.91 76.81 0.17
N LYS A 369 33.29 77.61 1.17
CA LYS A 369 34.33 78.63 1.05
C LYS A 369 35.71 77.99 0.89
N ASP A 370 36.35 78.28 -0.24
CA ASP A 370 37.78 78.04 -0.43
C ASP A 370 38.58 79.19 0.23
N PRO A 371 39.54 78.92 1.14
CA PRO A 371 40.39 79.96 1.73
C PRO A 371 41.18 80.78 0.70
N SER A 372 41.43 80.22 -0.48
CA SER A 372 42.24 80.82 -1.54
C SER A 372 41.44 81.62 -2.58
N SER A 373 40.10 81.55 -2.55
CA SER A 373 39.22 82.16 -3.55
C SER A 373 37.96 82.77 -2.92
N PRO A 374 37.31 83.79 -3.53
CA PRO A 374 35.99 84.26 -3.10
C PRO A 374 34.94 83.14 -3.06
N MET A 375 33.93 83.26 -2.18
CA MET A 375 32.85 82.28 -2.09
C MET A 375 32.07 82.23 -3.42
N ALA A 376 31.82 81.01 -3.92
CA ALA A 376 31.20 80.78 -5.23
C ALA A 376 30.01 79.83 -5.12
N TRP A 377 28.91 80.19 -5.80
CA TRP A 377 27.67 79.42 -5.79
C TRP A 377 27.61 78.44 -6.95
N THR A 378 27.26 77.19 -6.64
CA THR A 378 27.08 76.14 -7.64
C THR A 378 25.64 75.65 -7.64
N VAL A 379 24.96 75.73 -8.79
CA VAL A 379 23.64 75.10 -9.01
C VAL A 379 23.81 73.64 -9.44
N THR A 380 22.89 72.79 -9.05
CA THR A 380 22.98 71.33 -9.27
C THR A 380 21.87 70.84 -10.20
N PRO A 381 21.97 69.61 -10.75
CA PRO A 381 20.84 68.99 -11.47
C PRO A 381 19.66 68.59 -10.56
N LEU A 382 19.80 68.65 -9.23
CA LEU A 382 18.76 68.24 -8.29
C LEU A 382 17.70 69.34 -8.18
N VAL A 383 16.45 69.00 -8.53
CA VAL A 383 15.29 69.88 -8.38
C VAL A 383 14.41 69.33 -7.27
N ALA A 384 14.10 70.16 -6.27
CA ALA A 384 13.14 69.86 -5.20
C ALA A 384 11.75 70.42 -5.58
N PRO A 385 10.79 69.55 -5.97
CA PRO A 385 9.46 69.98 -6.40
C PRO A 385 8.66 70.63 -5.26
N LEU A 386 7.67 71.44 -5.62
CA LEU A 386 6.70 71.93 -4.66
C LEU A 386 5.90 70.78 -4.07
N ASN A 387 5.55 70.91 -2.81
CA ASN A 387 4.65 70.03 -2.07
C ASN A 387 5.09 68.55 -2.01
N THR A 388 6.40 68.30 -2.11
CA THR A 388 6.98 66.95 -2.06
C THR A 388 8.20 66.93 -1.14
N TRP A 389 8.26 65.95 -0.23
CA TRP A 389 9.44 65.73 0.60
C TRP A 389 10.61 65.27 -0.27
N THR A 390 11.71 66.01 -0.23
CA THR A 390 12.95 65.70 -0.94
C THR A 390 14.07 65.58 0.09
N HIS A 391 14.82 64.48 0.08
CA HIS A 391 16.04 64.36 0.89
C HIS A 391 17.20 64.99 0.12
N VAL A 392 17.93 65.90 0.76
CA VAL A 392 19.08 66.59 0.18
C VAL A 392 20.31 66.39 1.05
N ALA A 393 21.45 66.06 0.45
CA ALA A 393 22.71 66.00 1.17
C ALA A 393 23.88 66.56 0.36
N MET A 394 24.75 67.31 1.04
CA MET A 394 26.05 67.76 0.54
C MET A 394 27.16 67.06 1.34
N VAL A 395 28.00 66.29 0.65
CA VAL A 395 29.11 65.54 1.22
C VAL A 395 30.43 66.09 0.66
N TYR A 396 31.28 66.64 1.51
CA TYR A 396 32.63 67.10 1.17
C TYR A 396 33.69 66.26 1.87
N GLY A 397 34.65 65.74 1.10
CA GLY A 397 35.82 65.05 1.62
C GLY A 397 36.75 64.57 0.51
N GLY A 398 38.06 64.54 0.79
CA GLY A 398 39.07 64.17 -0.20
C GLY A 398 39.15 65.14 -1.38
N GLY A 399 38.82 66.42 -1.17
CA GLY A 399 38.82 67.46 -2.22
C GLY A 399 37.64 67.38 -3.20
N MET A 400 36.59 66.61 -2.89
CA MET A 400 35.41 66.46 -3.73
C MET A 400 34.15 66.86 -2.95
N VAL A 401 33.24 67.58 -3.61
CA VAL A 401 31.88 67.85 -3.12
C VAL A 401 30.90 66.99 -3.92
N ARG A 402 30.10 66.19 -3.23
CA ARG A 402 29.09 65.30 -3.81
C ARG A 402 27.70 65.73 -3.34
N ILE A 403 26.77 65.83 -4.27
CA ILE A 403 25.38 66.21 -4.00
C ILE A 403 24.50 64.99 -4.21
N TYR A 404 23.66 64.70 -3.22
CA TYR A 404 22.72 63.59 -3.23
C TYR A 404 21.29 64.11 -3.15
N GLY A 405 20.40 63.41 -3.85
CA GLY A 405 18.96 63.62 -3.83
C GLY A 405 18.28 62.28 -3.61
N ASN A 406 17.39 62.19 -2.62
CA ASN A 406 16.64 60.98 -2.30
C ASN A 406 17.55 59.74 -2.15
N GLY A 407 18.63 59.89 -1.39
CA GLY A 407 19.59 58.81 -1.11
C GLY A 407 20.56 58.46 -2.25
N SER A 408 20.41 59.05 -3.44
CA SER A 408 21.23 58.74 -4.62
C SER A 408 22.18 59.88 -4.98
N LEU A 409 23.39 59.56 -5.42
CA LEU A 409 24.35 60.54 -5.90
C LEU A 409 23.83 61.20 -7.19
N ILE A 410 23.66 62.52 -7.17
CA ILE A 410 23.21 63.30 -8.32
C ILE A 410 24.41 63.77 -9.13
N GLN A 411 25.40 64.36 -8.46
CA GLN A 411 26.57 64.93 -9.14
C GLN A 411 27.75 65.09 -8.19
N SER A 412 28.96 65.08 -8.74
CA SER A 412 30.22 65.36 -8.03
C SER A 412 30.97 66.55 -8.64
N TYR A 413 31.60 67.36 -7.80
CA TYR A 413 32.35 68.56 -8.16
C TYR A 413 33.72 68.58 -7.47
N SER A 414 34.68 69.31 -8.03
CA SER A 414 35.92 69.65 -7.31
C SER A 414 35.59 70.56 -6.14
N GLY A 415 36.00 70.18 -4.93
CA GLY A 415 35.92 71.00 -3.73
C GLY A 415 37.24 71.72 -3.43
N PRO A 416 37.25 72.57 -2.40
CA PRO A 416 38.49 73.19 -1.92
C PRO A 416 39.42 72.14 -1.29
N GLY A 417 40.64 72.54 -0.91
CA GLY A 417 41.55 71.69 -0.12
C GLY A 417 41.22 71.68 1.39
N SER A 418 40.65 72.79 1.87
CA SER A 418 40.14 72.97 3.23
C SER A 418 39.01 74.00 3.19
N ILE A 419 38.13 74.03 4.20
CA ILE A 419 37.05 75.01 4.31
C ILE A 419 37.61 76.28 4.98
N GLY A 420 37.35 77.44 4.38
CA GLY A 420 37.69 78.76 4.90
C GLY A 420 36.47 79.52 5.40
N ASP A 421 36.69 80.78 5.76
CA ASP A 421 35.63 81.70 6.19
C ASP A 421 35.82 83.04 5.45
N GLU A 422 34.78 83.49 4.75
CA GLU A 422 34.75 84.76 4.03
C GLU A 422 34.37 85.96 4.90
N LEU A 423 33.63 85.74 5.99
CA LEU A 423 33.01 86.78 6.79
C LEU A 423 33.34 86.60 8.28
N PRO A 424 34.62 86.69 8.67
CA PRO A 424 35.03 86.50 10.06
C PRO A 424 34.31 87.50 10.98
N GLY A 425 33.46 86.98 11.87
CA GLY A 425 32.59 87.76 12.75
C GLY A 425 31.09 87.67 12.47
N LEU A 426 30.67 87.15 11.31
CA LEU A 426 29.30 86.73 11.01
C LEU A 426 29.31 85.21 10.81
N ASP A 427 29.30 84.52 11.95
CA ASP A 427 29.60 83.10 12.04
C ASP A 427 28.41 82.25 12.51
N ASP A 428 27.19 82.79 12.45
CA ASP A 428 26.06 82.04 12.97
C ASP A 428 25.70 80.87 12.05
N PHE A 429 25.35 79.75 12.67
CA PHE A 429 24.67 78.67 12.00
C PHE A 429 23.15 78.89 12.07
N GLN A 430 22.47 78.80 10.93
CA GLN A 430 21.03 78.96 10.79
C GLN A 430 20.44 77.85 9.94
N ILE A 431 19.21 77.42 10.29
CA ILE A 431 18.39 76.52 9.48
C ILE A 431 17.22 77.34 8.93
N GLY A 432 17.02 77.29 7.61
CA GLY A 432 15.91 78.01 6.98
C GLY A 432 16.14 79.49 6.71
N GLY A 433 17.29 80.05 7.09
CA GLY A 433 17.62 81.47 6.93
C GLY A 433 19.13 81.69 6.78
N ARG A 434 19.51 82.94 6.56
CA ARG A 434 20.89 83.37 6.35
C ARG A 434 21.19 84.66 7.14
N GLN A 435 22.37 84.74 7.76
CA GLN A 435 22.67 85.79 8.74
C GLN A 435 22.93 87.13 8.07
N ALA A 436 23.73 87.16 7.00
CA ALA A 436 24.18 88.40 6.39
C ALA A 436 23.10 89.09 5.55
N ILE A 437 22.13 88.33 5.01
CA ILE A 437 21.08 88.79 4.12
C ILE A 437 19.81 87.94 4.28
N SER A 438 18.64 88.52 3.97
CA SER A 438 17.36 87.81 4.08
C SER A 438 17.12 86.85 2.90
N GLU A 439 17.60 85.61 3.04
CA GLU A 439 17.33 84.48 2.13
C GLU A 439 16.58 83.35 2.86
N ASN A 440 15.32 83.60 3.23
CA ASN A 440 14.52 82.72 4.08
C ASN A 440 13.78 81.65 3.26
N PHE A 441 13.79 80.42 3.74
CA PHE A 441 13.18 79.27 3.10
C PHE A 441 11.66 79.24 3.29
N LYS A 442 10.93 78.91 2.22
CA LYS A 442 9.47 78.79 2.25
C LYS A 442 9.02 77.33 2.23
N GLY A 443 8.61 76.80 3.38
CA GLY A 443 8.17 75.42 3.52
C GLY A 443 8.56 74.78 4.85
N SER A 444 8.83 73.48 4.83
CA SER A 444 9.25 72.73 6.02
C SER A 444 10.65 72.14 5.86
N ILE A 445 11.44 72.13 6.92
CA ILE A 445 12.75 71.48 6.99
C ILE A 445 12.79 70.53 8.19
N ASP A 446 13.25 69.31 7.96
CA ASP A 446 13.22 68.21 8.94
C ASP A 446 14.54 67.43 8.99
N GLU A 447 14.82 66.81 10.14
CA GLU A 447 15.94 65.90 10.40
C GLU A 447 17.36 66.44 10.09
N VAL A 448 17.53 67.77 10.10
CA VAL A 448 18.79 68.45 9.77
C VAL A 448 19.95 67.87 10.56
N SER A 449 20.99 67.39 9.86
CA SER A 449 22.18 66.85 10.51
C SER A 449 23.47 67.29 9.86
N VAL A 450 24.47 67.49 10.71
CA VAL A 450 25.81 67.91 10.33
C VAL A 450 26.81 66.88 10.86
N TYR A 451 27.70 66.41 10.00
CA TYR A 451 28.75 65.45 10.31
C TYR A 451 30.12 66.05 9.98
N ARG A 452 31.13 65.72 10.80
CA ARG A 452 32.55 66.09 10.58
C ARG A 452 33.28 65.07 9.68
N SER A 453 32.52 64.21 9.00
CA SER A 453 32.97 63.12 8.16
C SER A 453 32.28 63.21 6.80
N ALA A 454 32.95 62.72 5.76
CA ALA A 454 32.33 62.51 4.46
C ALA A 454 31.60 61.17 4.49
N LEU A 455 30.26 61.19 4.54
CA LEU A 455 29.47 59.97 4.56
C LEU A 455 29.56 59.22 3.23
N THR A 456 29.48 57.90 3.30
CA THR A 456 29.50 57.02 2.13
C THR A 456 28.15 57.00 1.41
N ASP A 457 28.15 56.57 0.14
CA ASP A 457 26.91 56.39 -0.64
C ASP A 457 25.90 55.49 0.08
N GLY A 458 26.38 54.42 0.72
CA GLY A 458 25.55 53.50 1.49
C GLY A 458 24.93 54.13 2.75
N GLU A 459 25.68 54.98 3.46
CA GLU A 459 25.17 55.69 4.63
C GLU A 459 24.11 56.73 4.25
N ILE A 460 24.31 57.47 3.15
CA ILE A 460 23.31 58.42 2.62
C ILE A 460 22.05 57.69 2.15
N ALA A 461 22.21 56.57 1.43
CA ALA A 461 21.09 55.73 1.01
C ALA A 461 20.33 55.14 2.21
N ALA A 462 21.03 54.74 3.28
CA ALA A 462 20.41 54.24 4.51
C ALA A 462 19.63 55.33 5.26
N ILE A 463 20.14 56.57 5.30
CA ILE A 463 19.43 57.73 5.86
C ILE A 463 18.12 57.97 5.11
N TYR A 464 18.17 58.01 3.78
CA TYR A 464 16.98 58.18 2.95
C TYR A 464 15.97 57.03 3.14
N SER A 465 16.46 55.79 3.10
CA SER A 465 15.62 54.58 3.16
C SER A 465 14.93 54.39 4.51
N ALA A 466 15.44 55.02 5.58
CA ALA A 466 14.77 55.05 6.88
C ALA A 466 13.41 55.78 6.81
N GLY A 467 13.19 56.62 5.81
CA GLY A 467 11.90 57.25 5.54
C GLY A 467 11.34 57.97 6.76
N SER A 468 10.09 57.65 7.12
CA SER A 468 9.40 58.23 8.28
C SER A 468 9.89 57.69 9.63
N PHE A 469 10.75 56.67 9.66
CA PHE A 469 11.35 56.16 10.89
C PHE A 469 12.59 56.97 11.33
N GLY A 470 13.21 57.73 10.43
CA GLY A 470 14.33 58.62 10.74
C GLY A 470 15.58 57.92 11.27
N LYS A 471 16.50 58.71 11.86
CA LYS A 471 17.66 58.18 12.59
C LYS A 471 17.28 57.80 14.03
N CYS A 472 18.04 56.90 14.66
CA CYS A 472 17.75 56.45 16.02
C CYS A 472 18.16 57.48 17.08
N THR A 473 17.26 57.80 18.02
CA THR A 473 17.39 58.90 19.01
C THR A 473 18.09 58.50 20.32
N GLY A 474 18.92 57.47 20.31
CA GLY A 474 19.62 56.96 21.49
C GLY A 474 19.68 55.44 21.55
N LEU A 475 20.50 54.90 22.46
CA LEU A 475 20.66 53.46 22.57
C LEU A 475 19.39 52.82 23.17
N THR A 476 18.63 52.06 22.38
CA THR A 476 17.51 51.21 22.79
C THR A 476 17.98 49.82 23.23
N ALA A 477 17.38 49.27 24.30
CA ALA A 477 17.58 47.88 24.73
C ALA A 477 17.02 46.89 23.68
N PRO A 478 17.47 45.63 23.68
CA PRO A 478 17.02 44.65 22.70
C PRO A 478 15.53 44.33 22.91
N VAL A 479 14.79 44.19 21.81
CA VAL A 479 13.38 43.76 21.79
C VAL A 479 13.20 42.64 20.78
N VAL A 480 12.44 41.60 21.12
CA VAL A 480 12.10 40.54 20.18
C VAL A 480 10.97 41.03 19.27
N LEU A 481 11.24 41.12 17.96
CA LEU A 481 10.27 41.50 16.93
C LEU A 481 9.55 40.28 16.38
N VAL A 482 10.28 39.17 16.18
CA VAL A 482 9.73 37.89 15.73
C VAL A 482 10.31 36.77 16.57
N ASN A 483 9.43 35.98 17.18
CA ASN A 483 9.80 34.84 18.01
C ASN A 483 10.12 33.60 17.16
N PRO A 484 10.98 32.68 17.65
CA PRO A 484 11.12 31.37 17.03
C PRO A 484 9.82 30.57 17.13
N THR A 485 9.56 29.73 16.14
CA THR A 485 8.36 28.88 16.04
C THR A 485 8.70 27.42 16.26
N ASN A 486 7.75 26.64 16.78
CA ASN A 486 7.91 25.19 16.96
C ASN A 486 8.23 24.50 15.63
N GLN A 487 9.06 23.45 15.67
CA GLN A 487 9.38 22.62 14.51
C GLN A 487 9.20 21.14 14.82
N THR A 488 8.68 20.39 13.85
CA THR A 488 8.65 18.92 13.87
C THR A 488 9.37 18.41 12.64
N VAL A 489 10.44 17.65 12.83
CA VAL A 489 11.32 17.17 11.74
C VAL A 489 11.75 15.73 12.00
N PHE A 490 12.14 15.01 10.95
CA PHE A 490 12.65 13.65 11.10
C PHE A 490 14.13 13.61 11.52
N GLU A 491 14.51 12.52 12.19
CA GLU A 491 15.85 11.91 12.28
C GLU A 491 16.79 12.32 11.13
N GLY A 492 17.79 13.16 11.36
CA GLY A 492 18.79 13.55 10.35
C GLY A 492 18.33 14.63 9.36
N SER A 493 17.09 15.13 9.46
CA SER A 493 16.62 16.28 8.68
C SER A 493 17.17 17.59 9.27
N PRO A 494 17.41 18.62 8.45
CA PRO A 494 17.78 19.92 8.98
C PRO A 494 16.61 20.56 9.75
N ALA A 495 16.91 21.35 10.77
CA ALA A 495 15.95 22.19 11.48
C ALA A 495 16.55 23.58 11.69
N VAL A 496 15.74 24.63 11.64
CA VAL A 496 16.22 26.01 11.79
C VAL A 496 15.26 26.81 12.66
N PHE A 497 15.76 27.29 13.79
CA PHE A 497 15.10 28.34 14.55
C PHE A 497 15.66 29.70 14.15
N SER A 498 14.79 30.68 13.99
CA SER A 498 15.16 32.07 13.70
C SER A 498 14.48 33.01 14.67
N VAL A 499 15.20 34.06 15.07
CA VAL A 499 14.64 35.19 15.82
C VAL A 499 14.92 36.48 15.06
N SER A 500 14.00 37.43 15.12
CA SER A 500 14.26 38.82 14.72
C SER A 500 14.22 39.70 15.96
N ALA A 501 15.24 40.54 16.15
CA ALA A 501 15.35 41.42 17.29
C ALA A 501 15.71 42.83 16.83
N GLY A 502 15.04 43.83 17.42
CA GLY A 502 15.38 45.24 17.34
C GLY A 502 16.19 45.67 18.55
N GLY A 503 16.67 46.91 18.54
CA GLY A 503 17.53 47.46 19.60
C GLY A 503 18.86 47.96 19.03
N THR A 504 19.64 48.65 19.86
CA THR A 504 20.92 49.22 19.39
C THR A 504 21.93 48.14 19.06
N SER A 505 22.56 48.28 17.89
CA SER A 505 23.69 47.46 17.47
C SER A 505 24.96 47.76 18.29
N PRO A 506 25.87 46.79 18.52
CA PRO A 506 25.75 45.38 18.12
C PRO A 506 24.80 44.59 19.05
N LEU A 507 23.91 43.81 18.44
CA LEU A 507 23.15 42.77 19.14
C LEU A 507 24.01 41.49 19.20
N SER A 508 24.10 40.91 20.39
CA SER A 508 24.72 39.60 20.62
C SER A 508 23.64 38.58 20.97
N TYR A 509 23.74 37.38 20.42
CA TYR A 509 22.76 36.31 20.61
C TYR A 509 23.41 35.16 21.38
N GLN A 510 22.60 34.45 22.16
CA GLN A 510 22.98 33.18 22.76
C GLN A 510 21.75 32.28 22.83
N TRP A 511 21.67 31.27 21.97
CA TRP A 511 20.61 30.26 22.05
C TRP A 511 20.80 29.37 23.26
N ARG A 512 19.68 28.93 23.83
CA ARG A 512 19.63 27.98 24.93
C ARG A 512 18.69 26.84 24.58
N LYS A 513 19.09 25.63 24.99
CA LYS A 513 18.24 24.44 24.98
C LYS A 513 17.85 24.14 26.41
N ASP A 514 16.55 24.12 26.71
CA ASP A 514 16.01 23.88 28.04
C ASP A 514 16.69 24.78 29.10
N SER A 515 16.85 26.07 28.75
CA SER A 515 17.56 27.11 29.52
C SER A 515 19.09 26.98 29.64
N ILE A 516 19.72 25.98 29.01
CA ILE A 516 21.19 25.80 29.00
C ILE A 516 21.79 26.35 27.70
N PRO A 517 22.82 27.23 27.75
CA PRO A 517 23.46 27.77 26.56
C PRO A 517 23.98 26.70 25.59
N VAL A 518 23.60 26.82 24.32
CA VAL A 518 24.11 25.97 23.24
C VAL A 518 25.44 26.55 22.75
N SER A 519 26.49 25.74 22.75
CA SER A 519 27.84 26.17 22.38
C SER A 519 27.88 26.75 20.96
N ASN A 520 28.53 27.91 20.79
CA ASN A 520 28.69 28.63 19.52
C ASN A 520 27.39 29.07 18.81
N ALA A 521 26.24 28.92 19.45
CA ALA A 521 24.96 29.36 18.89
C ALA A 521 24.73 30.86 19.17
N THR A 522 25.56 31.70 18.54
CA THR A 522 25.62 33.14 18.80
C THR A 522 25.04 34.02 17.69
N ASN A 523 24.32 33.41 16.75
CA ASN A 523 23.67 34.09 15.63
C ASN A 523 22.16 34.24 15.87
N ALA A 524 21.50 35.10 15.09
CA ALA A 524 20.03 35.23 15.08
C ALA A 524 19.31 33.95 14.60
N THR A 525 20.05 32.98 14.07
CA THR A 525 19.56 31.67 13.67
C THR A 525 20.31 30.54 14.37
N LEU A 526 19.58 29.51 14.79
CA LEU A 526 20.12 28.23 15.24
C LEU A 526 19.74 27.16 14.21
N SER A 527 20.73 26.62 13.51
CA SER A 527 20.53 25.62 12.47
C SER A 527 21.15 24.28 12.86
N PHE A 528 20.41 23.21 12.60
CA PHE A 528 20.86 21.83 12.65
C PHE A 528 21.00 21.33 11.21
N ALA A 529 22.17 20.78 10.85
CA ALA A 529 22.35 20.16 9.53
C ALA A 529 21.60 18.82 9.42
N GLY A 530 21.45 18.14 10.56
CA GLY A 530 20.63 16.95 10.75
C GLY A 530 20.36 16.77 12.22
N VAL A 531 19.09 16.79 12.62
CA VAL A 531 18.70 16.65 14.03
C VAL A 531 18.82 15.20 14.49
N SER A 532 19.09 14.99 15.78
CA SER A 532 18.97 13.70 16.46
C SER A 532 17.86 13.76 17.51
N THR A 533 17.42 12.62 18.02
CA THR A 533 16.47 12.59 19.15
C THR A 533 16.98 13.34 20.40
N ASN A 534 18.30 13.50 20.56
CA ASN A 534 18.90 14.30 21.63
C ASN A 534 18.78 15.81 21.41
N ASP A 535 18.43 16.26 20.21
CA ASP A 535 18.17 17.66 19.91
C ASP A 535 16.72 18.05 20.24
N ALA A 536 15.82 17.10 20.47
CA ALA A 536 14.46 17.42 20.91
C ALA A 536 14.48 18.19 22.25
N GLY A 537 13.66 19.25 22.35
CA GLY A 537 13.60 20.12 23.53
C GLY A 537 13.08 21.53 23.24
N GLY A 538 13.05 22.38 24.26
CA GLY A 538 12.66 23.77 24.13
C GLY A 538 13.87 24.67 23.82
N TYR A 539 13.74 25.51 22.80
CA TYR A 539 14.76 26.46 22.38
C TYR A 539 14.28 27.89 22.58
N ASP A 540 15.10 28.69 23.25
CA ASP A 540 14.93 30.14 23.32
C ASP A 540 16.28 30.82 23.04
N VAL A 541 16.26 32.14 22.86
CA VAL A 541 17.47 32.91 22.62
C VAL A 541 17.48 34.17 23.45
N VAL A 542 18.63 34.41 24.09
CA VAL A 542 18.92 35.63 24.83
C VAL A 542 19.62 36.61 23.88
N ILE A 543 19.03 37.77 23.67
CA ILE A 543 19.59 38.86 22.85
C ILE A 543 20.06 39.98 23.76
N THR A 544 21.31 40.41 23.64
CA THR A 544 21.94 41.40 24.53
C THR A 544 22.64 42.50 23.73
N ASN A 545 22.56 43.74 24.22
CA ASN A 545 23.39 44.85 23.76
C ASN A 545 23.91 45.67 24.94
N THR A 546 24.51 46.83 24.68
CA THR A 546 25.10 47.71 25.71
C THR A 546 24.08 48.31 26.69
N VAL A 547 22.78 48.24 26.39
CA VAL A 547 21.69 48.83 27.17
C VAL A 547 20.96 47.78 28.00
N GLY A 548 20.85 46.54 27.52
CA GLY A 548 20.15 45.49 28.23
C GLY A 548 20.08 44.16 27.49
N SER A 549 19.22 43.26 27.98
CA SER A 549 19.00 41.92 27.43
C SER A 549 17.52 41.55 27.42
N VAL A 550 17.09 40.77 26.43
CA VAL A 550 15.74 40.21 26.30
C VAL A 550 15.83 38.72 25.93
N THR A 551 14.86 37.92 26.34
CA THR A 551 14.76 36.50 25.97
C THR A 551 13.51 36.27 25.11
N SER A 552 13.62 35.47 24.06
CA SER A 552 12.46 35.06 23.26
C SER A 552 11.50 34.14 24.02
N ILE A 553 10.31 33.89 23.45
CA ILE A 553 9.51 32.73 23.86
C ILE A 553 10.25 31.43 23.50
N VAL A 554 9.86 30.33 24.14
CA VAL A 554 10.38 28.99 23.87
C VAL A 554 9.69 28.40 22.64
N ALA A 555 10.49 27.98 21.66
CA ALA A 555 10.06 27.17 20.52
C ALA A 555 10.45 25.70 20.74
N THR A 556 9.53 24.77 20.54
CA THR A 556 9.80 23.33 20.73
C THR A 556 10.33 22.69 19.45
N LEU A 557 11.45 21.96 19.55
CA LEU A 557 11.89 21.01 18.53
C LEU A 557 11.37 19.62 18.88
N SER A 558 10.48 19.09 18.04
CA SER A 558 10.07 17.70 18.07
C SER A 558 10.83 16.92 16.99
N VAL A 559 11.61 15.92 17.40
CA VAL A 559 12.36 15.08 16.47
C VAL A 559 11.68 13.72 16.40
N THR A 560 11.12 13.41 15.23
CA THR A 560 10.55 12.11 14.93
C THR A 560 11.67 11.20 14.45
N PRO A 561 11.95 10.04 15.07
CA PRO A 561 12.98 9.12 14.57
C PRO A 561 12.75 8.82 13.10
N ASN A 562 13.81 8.88 12.29
CA ASN A 562 13.72 8.40 10.92
C ASN A 562 13.87 6.88 10.97
N PRO A 563 12.85 6.09 10.60
CA PRO A 563 12.97 4.65 10.65
C PRO A 563 14.08 4.22 9.69
N THR A 564 15.14 3.59 10.23
CA THR A 564 16.23 3.03 9.43
C THR A 564 16.12 1.50 9.32
N SER A 565 15.23 0.91 10.11
CA SER A 565 14.92 -0.51 10.12
C SER A 565 13.47 -0.71 10.55
N CYS A 566 12.97 -1.93 10.35
CA CYS A 566 11.73 -2.37 10.96
C CYS A 566 11.80 -2.30 12.49
N VAL A 567 10.64 -2.31 13.15
CA VAL A 567 10.52 -2.38 14.62
C VAL A 567 10.09 -3.77 15.07
N GLY A 568 10.66 -4.32 16.14
CA GLY A 568 10.16 -5.60 16.67
C GLY A 568 8.66 -5.55 16.97
N PRO A 569 7.86 -6.59 16.63
CA PRO A 569 6.44 -6.59 16.95
C PRO A 569 6.26 -6.51 18.48
N PRO A 570 5.31 -5.71 18.97
CA PRO A 570 4.95 -5.69 20.39
C PRO A 570 4.56 -7.07 20.94
N SER A 571 4.70 -7.27 22.25
CA SER A 571 4.41 -8.56 22.90
C SER A 571 2.94 -8.96 22.83
N ASP A 572 2.68 -10.25 22.97
CA ASP A 572 1.33 -10.86 22.90
C ASP A 572 0.60 -10.65 21.56
N LEU A 573 1.38 -10.51 20.47
CA LEU A 573 0.88 -10.55 19.11
C LEU A 573 0.32 -11.95 18.79
N VAL A 574 -0.94 -11.99 18.36
CA VAL A 574 -1.70 -13.22 18.11
C VAL A 574 -1.80 -13.55 16.64
N GLY A 575 -1.99 -12.53 15.79
CA GLY A 575 -2.08 -12.70 14.34
C GLY A 575 -1.60 -11.43 13.64
N TRP A 576 -0.90 -11.60 12.53
CA TRP A 576 -0.34 -10.52 11.72
C TRP A 576 -0.43 -10.84 10.23
N TRP A 577 -1.33 -10.16 9.52
CA TRP A 577 -1.56 -10.34 8.09
C TRP A 577 -1.02 -9.16 7.30
N ARG A 578 0.05 -9.43 6.54
CA ARG A 578 0.82 -8.38 5.87
C ARG A 578 0.41 -8.06 4.44
N GLY A 579 -0.51 -8.82 3.83
CA GLY A 579 -0.87 -8.63 2.42
C GLY A 579 0.30 -8.77 1.42
N ASN A 580 1.38 -9.45 1.80
CA ASN A 580 2.60 -9.57 0.98
C ASN A 580 2.57 -10.80 0.07
N ASN A 581 1.75 -10.74 -0.99
CA ASN A 581 1.48 -11.82 -1.95
C ASN A 581 0.77 -13.06 -1.39
N ASN A 582 0.37 -13.04 -0.12
CA ASN A 582 -0.43 -14.10 0.49
C ASN A 582 -1.30 -13.53 1.62
N SER A 583 -2.24 -14.34 2.09
CA SER A 583 -3.10 -14.08 3.25
C SER A 583 -2.64 -14.87 4.48
N ASP A 584 -1.36 -15.27 4.54
CA ASP A 584 -0.81 -16.02 5.65
C ASP A 584 -0.63 -15.14 6.88
N ASP A 585 -0.77 -15.74 8.06
CA ASP A 585 -0.43 -15.11 9.32
C ASP A 585 1.08 -15.26 9.57
N ASN A 586 1.78 -14.14 9.71
CA ASN A 586 3.22 -14.09 9.87
C ASN A 586 3.72 -14.59 11.25
N ILE A 587 2.84 -14.72 12.25
CA ILE A 587 3.16 -15.31 13.57
C ILE A 587 2.87 -16.80 13.59
N GLY A 588 1.80 -17.23 12.92
CA GLY A 588 1.59 -18.60 12.48
C GLY A 588 0.30 -19.23 12.99
N GLY A 589 -0.42 -19.91 12.08
CA GLY A 589 -1.57 -20.76 12.39
C GLY A 589 -2.94 -20.14 12.10
N LEU A 590 -3.02 -18.82 11.90
CA LEU A 590 -4.26 -18.09 11.59
C LEU A 590 -4.33 -17.62 10.13
N ASN A 591 -3.78 -18.42 9.20
CA ASN A 591 -3.78 -18.08 7.78
C ASN A 591 -5.20 -17.90 7.25
N GLY A 592 -5.39 -16.87 6.44
CA GLY A 592 -6.64 -16.60 5.74
C GLY A 592 -6.64 -17.07 4.30
N THR A 593 -7.76 -16.88 3.62
CA THR A 593 -7.96 -17.12 2.19
C THR A 593 -8.61 -15.89 1.56
N LEU A 594 -8.20 -15.52 0.34
CA LEU A 594 -8.81 -14.41 -0.39
C LEU A 594 -10.18 -14.82 -0.93
N ALA A 595 -11.14 -13.89 -0.89
CA ALA A 595 -12.49 -14.04 -1.42
C ALA A 595 -12.89 -12.80 -2.25
N GLY A 596 -13.93 -12.92 -3.09
CA GLY A 596 -14.44 -11.84 -3.95
C GLY A 596 -13.61 -11.53 -5.20
N GLY A 597 -12.31 -11.85 -5.18
CA GLY A 597 -11.38 -11.36 -6.20
C GLY A 597 -10.28 -10.49 -5.61
N ALA A 598 -10.24 -10.34 -4.29
CA ALA A 598 -9.21 -9.61 -3.56
C ALA A 598 -7.81 -9.95 -4.07
N THR A 599 -7.00 -8.92 -4.29
CA THR A 599 -5.65 -9.03 -4.84
C THR A 599 -4.61 -8.33 -3.95
N PHE A 600 -3.36 -8.29 -4.39
CA PHE A 600 -2.27 -7.57 -3.73
C PHE A 600 -1.73 -6.46 -4.63
N VAL A 601 -1.54 -5.28 -4.06
CA VAL A 601 -0.92 -4.11 -4.72
C VAL A 601 0.09 -3.46 -3.78
N ALA A 602 0.85 -2.48 -4.25
CA ALA A 602 1.79 -1.75 -3.39
C ALA A 602 1.10 -1.18 -2.14
N GLY A 603 1.60 -1.58 -0.98
CA GLY A 603 1.05 -1.27 0.33
C GLY A 603 1.80 -0.14 1.03
N LYS A 604 1.46 0.08 2.31
CA LYS A 604 2.29 0.91 3.18
C LYS A 604 3.62 0.24 3.47
N VAL A 605 3.60 -1.08 3.67
CA VAL A 605 4.77 -1.94 3.96
C VAL A 605 4.81 -3.08 2.95
N GLY A 606 5.55 -2.89 1.86
CA GLY A 606 5.60 -3.88 0.78
C GLY A 606 4.31 -3.87 -0.04
N GLN A 607 3.44 -4.85 0.17
CA GLN A 607 2.14 -4.96 -0.50
C GLN A 607 1.00 -5.01 0.51
N ALA A 608 -0.21 -4.68 0.07
CA ALA A 608 -1.43 -4.64 0.86
C ALA A 608 -2.55 -5.44 0.19
N PHE A 609 -3.56 -5.83 0.98
CA PHE A 609 -4.81 -6.35 0.42
C PHE A 609 -5.53 -5.23 -0.36
N SER A 610 -5.83 -5.47 -1.64
CA SER A 610 -6.63 -4.59 -2.48
C SER A 610 -8.07 -5.10 -2.51
N LEU A 611 -9.00 -4.24 -2.10
CA LEU A 611 -10.41 -4.56 -1.93
C LEU A 611 -11.26 -3.57 -2.75
N ASP A 612 -12.13 -4.08 -3.60
CA ASP A 612 -12.91 -3.28 -4.56
C ASP A 612 -14.17 -2.62 -3.98
N GLY A 613 -14.57 -3.00 -2.76
CA GLY A 613 -15.76 -2.52 -2.07
C GLY A 613 -17.06 -3.21 -2.47
N VAL A 614 -17.03 -4.30 -3.25
CA VAL A 614 -18.21 -5.01 -3.74
C VAL A 614 -18.39 -6.37 -3.06
N ASP A 615 -17.38 -7.24 -3.10
CA ASP A 615 -17.41 -8.57 -2.47
C ASP A 615 -16.04 -9.08 -2.00
N ASP A 616 -14.99 -8.24 -2.09
CA ASP A 616 -13.63 -8.56 -1.70
C ASP A 616 -13.42 -8.59 -0.17
N TYR A 617 -12.79 -9.66 0.33
CA TYR A 617 -12.33 -9.78 1.72
C TYR A 617 -11.29 -10.89 1.90
N VAL A 618 -10.65 -10.91 3.07
CA VAL A 618 -9.81 -12.03 3.53
C VAL A 618 -10.57 -12.81 4.60
N GLN A 619 -10.76 -14.11 4.37
CA GLN A 619 -11.46 -15.04 5.25
C GLN A 619 -10.48 -15.80 6.14
N ILE A 620 -10.50 -15.55 7.46
CA ILE A 620 -9.67 -16.28 8.44
C ILE A 620 -10.48 -17.42 9.10
N GLY A 621 -11.79 -17.24 9.24
CA GLY A 621 -12.73 -18.21 9.82
C GLY A 621 -12.90 -18.10 11.34
N ASP A 622 -13.70 -19.00 11.91
CA ASP A 622 -13.89 -19.08 13.37
C ASP A 622 -12.65 -19.64 14.06
N ARG A 623 -11.93 -18.76 14.76
CA ARG A 623 -10.68 -19.09 15.45
C ARG A 623 -10.80 -18.78 16.95
N PRO A 624 -10.64 -19.77 17.84
CA PRO A 624 -10.61 -19.54 19.30
C PRO A 624 -9.53 -18.54 19.73
N ALA A 625 -8.43 -18.46 18.98
CA ALA A 625 -7.36 -17.51 19.22
C ALA A 625 -7.78 -16.03 18.99
N LEU A 626 -8.88 -15.77 18.28
CA LEU A 626 -9.39 -14.43 18.00
C LEU A 626 -10.66 -14.09 18.81
N VAL A 627 -11.08 -14.97 19.72
CA VAL A 627 -12.08 -14.66 20.75
C VAL A 627 -11.42 -13.76 21.79
N MET A 628 -11.93 -12.54 21.90
CA MET A 628 -11.35 -11.49 22.75
C MET A 628 -11.98 -11.45 24.13
N SER A 629 -11.17 -11.13 25.14
CA SER A 629 -11.60 -11.03 26.54
C SER A 629 -11.61 -9.56 26.99
N ASN A 630 -11.28 -9.30 28.25
CA ASN A 630 -11.26 -7.96 28.85
C ASN A 630 -10.07 -7.07 28.43
N VAL A 631 -9.16 -7.55 27.58
CA VAL A 631 -8.02 -6.77 27.07
C VAL A 631 -7.59 -7.23 25.67
N PHE A 632 -7.38 -6.29 24.75
CA PHE A 632 -6.79 -6.54 23.43
C PHE A 632 -6.42 -5.23 22.72
N THR A 633 -5.66 -5.36 21.62
CA THR A 633 -5.42 -4.27 20.67
C THR A 633 -5.60 -4.77 19.25
N PHE A 634 -6.27 -3.97 18.40
CA PHE A 634 -6.25 -4.10 16.95
C PHE A 634 -5.48 -2.94 16.35
N GLU A 635 -4.65 -3.20 15.34
CA GLU A 635 -4.03 -2.15 14.53
C GLU A 635 -3.95 -2.53 13.05
N ALA A 636 -4.02 -1.53 12.18
CA ALA A 636 -3.85 -1.69 10.75
C ALA A 636 -3.45 -0.36 10.09
N TRP A 637 -2.80 -0.45 8.93
CA TRP A 637 -2.75 0.64 7.98
C TRP A 637 -3.93 0.52 7.00
N ILE A 638 -4.62 1.63 6.74
CA ILE A 638 -5.73 1.67 5.78
C ILE A 638 -5.54 2.80 4.77
N TYR A 639 -6.01 2.57 3.55
CA TYR A 639 -6.03 3.52 2.44
C TYR A 639 -7.40 3.47 1.75
N PRO A 640 -8.43 4.16 2.29
CA PRO A 640 -9.75 4.20 1.67
C PRO A 640 -9.69 4.90 0.31
N THR A 641 -10.36 4.37 -0.71
CA THR A 641 -10.38 4.96 -2.08
C THR A 641 -11.77 5.37 -2.55
N GLY A 642 -12.81 5.03 -1.79
CA GLY A 642 -14.17 5.45 -2.01
C GLY A 642 -15.12 4.86 -0.98
N SER A 643 -16.43 5.03 -1.19
CA SER A 643 -17.46 4.41 -0.36
C SER A 643 -17.39 2.89 -0.43
N GLY A 644 -17.61 2.25 0.71
CA GLY A 644 -17.89 0.81 0.78
C GLY A 644 -19.32 0.50 0.35
N SER A 645 -19.71 -0.76 0.48
CA SER A 645 -21.02 -1.30 0.07
C SER A 645 -22.07 -1.34 1.17
N GLY A 646 -21.77 -0.83 2.36
CA GLY A 646 -22.78 -0.63 3.40
C GLY A 646 -23.90 0.30 2.94
N SER A 647 -25.09 0.13 3.52
CA SER A 647 -26.28 0.93 3.17
C SER A 647 -26.10 2.45 3.34
N ASP A 648 -25.16 2.85 4.20
CA ASP A 648 -24.71 4.21 4.48
C ASP A 648 -23.39 4.57 3.76
N GLY A 649 -22.93 3.72 2.82
CA GLY A 649 -21.65 3.84 2.12
C GLY A 649 -20.42 3.44 2.94
N SER A 650 -20.62 2.84 4.12
CA SER A 650 -19.52 2.39 4.99
C SER A 650 -18.85 1.10 4.48
N GLY A 651 -17.63 0.87 4.95
CA GLY A 651 -16.86 -0.36 4.71
C GLY A 651 -16.29 -0.95 6.01
N ILE A 652 -16.07 -2.26 6.02
CA ILE A 652 -15.56 -3.00 7.19
C ILE A 652 -14.06 -3.22 7.07
N ILE A 653 -13.30 -2.82 8.10
CA ILE A 653 -11.87 -3.04 8.18
C ILE A 653 -11.59 -4.42 8.76
N VAL A 654 -12.18 -4.72 9.92
CA VAL A 654 -12.16 -6.04 10.56
C VAL A 654 -13.52 -6.36 11.16
N ASN A 655 -13.93 -7.62 11.07
CA ASN A 655 -15.18 -8.14 11.63
C ASN A 655 -14.92 -9.48 12.29
N ARG A 656 -15.45 -9.64 13.50
CA ARG A 656 -15.86 -10.93 14.06
C ARG A 656 -17.29 -10.74 14.53
N GLU A 657 -18.21 -11.24 13.73
CA GLU A 657 -19.64 -10.98 13.88
C GLU A 657 -20.13 -11.34 15.29
N GLY A 658 -21.00 -10.51 15.87
CA GLY A 658 -21.49 -10.74 17.23
C GLY A 658 -20.46 -10.49 18.35
N GLU A 659 -19.22 -10.09 18.06
CA GLU A 659 -18.23 -9.72 19.08
C GLU A 659 -17.60 -8.34 18.89
N TYR A 660 -16.94 -8.09 17.75
CA TYR A 660 -16.30 -6.80 17.50
C TYR A 660 -16.21 -6.46 16.01
N GLU A 661 -16.37 -5.18 15.71
CA GLU A 661 -16.25 -4.64 14.36
C GLU A 661 -15.54 -3.29 14.38
N ILE A 662 -14.75 -3.05 13.33
CA ILE A 662 -14.15 -1.75 13.05
C ILE A 662 -14.46 -1.42 11.61
N GLY A 663 -14.98 -0.21 11.37
CA GLY A 663 -15.41 0.25 10.06
C GLY A 663 -15.01 1.68 9.77
N TRP A 664 -15.18 2.05 8.51
CA TRP A 664 -14.91 3.36 7.95
C TRP A 664 -16.18 3.89 7.27
N THR A 665 -16.47 5.18 7.40
CA THR A 665 -17.63 5.84 6.79
C THR A 665 -17.22 6.84 5.69
N PRO A 666 -18.12 7.21 4.76
CA PRO A 666 -17.80 8.08 3.63
C PRO A 666 -17.21 9.46 3.97
N ASP A 667 -17.48 9.97 5.18
CA ASP A 667 -16.91 11.23 5.69
C ASP A 667 -15.47 11.07 6.23
N GLY A 668 -14.92 9.86 6.15
CA GLY A 668 -13.59 9.52 6.62
C GLY A 668 -13.55 9.00 8.06
N THR A 669 -14.63 9.08 8.84
CA THR A 669 -14.56 8.73 10.26
C THR A 669 -14.43 7.23 10.48
N ILE A 670 -13.63 6.86 11.49
CA ILE A 670 -13.55 5.48 11.97
C ILE A 670 -14.65 5.26 12.99
N ARG A 671 -15.28 4.08 12.94
CA ARG A 671 -16.24 3.62 13.94
C ARG A 671 -15.90 2.22 14.41
N PHE A 672 -16.34 1.88 15.61
CA PHE A 672 -16.20 0.53 16.14
C PHE A 672 -17.47 0.09 16.88
N ALA A 673 -17.65 -1.21 17.02
CA ALA A 673 -18.67 -1.81 17.87
C ALA A 673 -18.05 -2.98 18.66
N LEU A 674 -18.35 -3.05 19.96
CA LEU A 674 -17.93 -4.15 20.85
C LEU A 674 -19.19 -4.70 21.53
N ALA A 675 -19.49 -5.98 21.34
CA ALA A 675 -20.70 -6.59 21.86
C ALA A 675 -20.65 -6.77 23.37
N THR A 676 -21.80 -6.58 24.00
CA THR A 676 -22.02 -6.97 25.40
C THR A 676 -23.13 -8.00 25.45
N PRO A 677 -22.90 -9.19 26.06
CA PRO A 677 -23.94 -10.21 26.20
C PRO A 677 -25.24 -9.64 26.79
N GLY A 678 -26.35 -9.84 26.07
CA GLY A 678 -27.69 -9.40 26.48
C GLY A 678 -28.03 -7.93 26.20
N LEU A 679 -27.14 -7.16 25.57
CA LEU A 679 -27.39 -5.79 25.13
C LEU A 679 -27.44 -5.68 23.59
N PRO A 680 -28.11 -4.66 23.04
CA PRO A 680 -28.13 -4.43 21.60
C PRO A 680 -26.75 -4.04 21.04
N TRP A 681 -26.53 -4.30 19.76
CA TRP A 681 -25.34 -3.88 19.02
C TRP A 681 -25.32 -2.36 18.84
N VAL A 682 -24.22 -1.70 19.22
CA VAL A 682 -24.08 -0.24 19.14
C VAL A 682 -22.77 0.15 18.49
N TRP A 683 -22.86 0.99 17.45
CA TRP A 683 -21.71 1.63 16.82
C TRP A 683 -21.31 2.89 17.57
N THR A 684 -20.01 3.04 17.82
CA THR A 684 -19.39 4.27 18.32
C THR A 684 -18.60 4.91 17.18
N VAL A 685 -19.00 6.11 16.76
CA VAL A 685 -18.24 6.93 15.80
C VAL A 685 -17.12 7.66 16.55
N THR A 686 -15.91 7.59 16.01
CA THR A 686 -14.72 8.16 16.65
C THR A 686 -14.35 9.51 16.03
N SER A 687 -13.48 10.26 16.69
CA SER A 687 -12.91 11.51 16.15
C SER A 687 -11.74 11.28 15.21
N LEU A 688 -11.34 10.03 14.98
CA LEU A 688 -10.28 9.70 14.02
C LEU A 688 -10.88 9.70 12.60
N VAL A 689 -10.32 10.55 11.75
CA VAL A 689 -10.64 10.64 10.33
C VAL A 689 -9.49 10.02 9.53
N ALA A 690 -9.82 9.05 8.68
CA ALA A 690 -8.95 8.49 7.65
C ALA A 690 -9.44 9.00 6.27
N PRO A 691 -8.83 10.04 5.71
CA PRO A 691 -9.25 10.62 4.44
C PRO A 691 -9.09 9.64 3.27
N LEU A 692 -9.86 9.87 2.21
CA LEU A 692 -9.66 9.16 0.95
C LEU A 692 -8.22 9.38 0.44
N ASN A 693 -7.68 8.33 -0.17
CA ASN A 693 -6.39 8.32 -0.84
C ASN A 693 -5.21 8.72 0.05
N THR A 694 -5.32 8.49 1.37
CA THR A 694 -4.27 8.77 2.34
C THR A 694 -4.07 7.58 3.27
N TRP A 695 -2.82 7.12 3.41
CA TRP A 695 -2.49 6.07 4.37
C TRP A 695 -2.69 6.59 5.80
N THR A 696 -3.56 5.93 6.55
CA THR A 696 -3.82 6.23 7.96
C THR A 696 -3.51 4.99 8.80
N HIS A 697 -2.69 5.15 9.83
CA HIS A 697 -2.49 4.10 10.83
C HIS A 697 -3.57 4.21 11.90
N LEU A 698 -4.29 3.12 12.13
CA LEU A 698 -5.35 3.01 13.11
C LEU A 698 -4.93 2.00 14.17
N ALA A 699 -5.09 2.35 15.45
CA ALA A 699 -5.06 1.37 16.53
C ALA A 699 -6.22 1.57 17.52
N LEU A 700 -6.93 0.49 17.83
CA LEU A 700 -7.96 0.41 18.85
C LEU A 700 -7.43 -0.42 20.01
N VAL A 701 -7.24 0.20 21.17
CA VAL A 701 -6.81 -0.45 22.41
C VAL A 701 -8.00 -0.56 23.34
N TYR A 702 -8.35 -1.77 23.74
CA TYR A 702 -9.36 -2.02 24.76
C TYR A 702 -8.73 -2.59 26.02
N ASN A 703 -9.05 -1.99 27.17
CA ASN A 703 -8.64 -2.46 28.48
C ASN A 703 -9.77 -2.26 29.49
N SER A 704 -10.44 -3.35 29.85
CA SER A 704 -11.39 -3.44 30.96
C SER A 704 -12.43 -2.30 30.98
N GLY A 705 -13.21 -2.15 29.92
CA GLY A 705 -14.23 -1.10 29.82
C GLY A 705 -13.74 0.26 29.32
N VAL A 706 -12.47 0.38 28.91
CA VAL A 706 -11.93 1.61 28.31
C VAL A 706 -11.43 1.31 26.90
N VAL A 707 -11.89 2.09 25.92
CA VAL A 707 -11.40 2.04 24.54
C VAL A 707 -10.58 3.30 24.25
N LYS A 708 -9.37 3.14 23.74
CA LYS A 708 -8.53 4.23 23.24
C LYS A 708 -8.33 4.07 21.75
N ILE A 709 -8.57 5.14 21.01
CA ILE A 709 -8.35 5.19 19.56
C ILE A 709 -7.11 6.04 19.29
N TYR A 710 -6.17 5.45 18.57
CA TYR A 710 -4.96 6.11 18.12
C TYR A 710 -5.00 6.23 16.59
N GLY A 711 -4.56 7.40 16.11
CA GLY A 711 -4.41 7.71 14.69
C GLY A 711 -2.98 8.16 14.46
N ASN A 712 -2.30 7.57 13.48
CA ASN A 712 -0.94 7.95 13.11
C ASN A 712 0.02 8.00 14.32
N GLY A 713 -0.02 6.95 15.15
CA GLY A 713 0.86 6.80 16.31
C GLY A 713 0.47 7.61 17.55
N SER A 714 -0.53 8.50 17.47
CA SER A 714 -0.91 9.40 18.58
C SER A 714 -2.31 9.10 19.10
N LEU A 715 -2.54 9.28 20.41
CA LEU A 715 -3.86 9.11 21.01
C LEU A 715 -4.81 10.19 20.48
N VAL A 716 -5.88 9.78 19.80
CA VAL A 716 -6.92 10.69 19.30
C VAL A 716 -7.95 10.94 20.39
N GLN A 717 -8.50 9.86 20.96
CA GLN A 717 -9.54 9.98 21.98
C GLN A 717 -9.68 8.71 22.83
N THR A 718 -10.24 8.89 24.04
CA THR A 718 -10.65 7.81 24.94
C THR A 718 -12.18 7.76 25.03
N TYR A 719 -12.73 6.55 24.99
CA TYR A 719 -14.16 6.24 25.06
C TYR A 719 -14.43 5.25 26.18
N GLY A 720 -15.65 5.28 26.72
CA GLY A 720 -16.17 4.19 27.53
C GLY A 720 -16.49 3.00 26.64
N GLY A 721 -16.08 1.80 27.05
CA GLY A 721 -16.41 0.53 26.43
C GLY A 721 -17.20 -0.36 27.39
N PRO A 722 -17.64 -1.54 26.93
CA PRO A 722 -18.35 -2.48 27.77
C PRO A 722 -17.42 -3.12 28.80
N SER A 723 -17.92 -3.50 29.98
CA SER A 723 -17.11 -4.15 31.02
C SER A 723 -16.78 -5.62 30.70
N ILE A 724 -17.60 -6.25 29.87
CA ILE A 724 -17.41 -7.60 29.34
C ILE A 724 -17.64 -7.57 27.82
N ILE A 725 -16.85 -8.35 27.09
CA ILE A 725 -17.07 -8.58 25.66
C ILE A 725 -17.37 -10.06 25.50
N GLY A 726 -18.34 -10.38 24.65
CA GLY A 726 -18.69 -11.76 24.39
C GLY A 726 -19.69 -11.90 23.25
N ASP A 727 -19.63 -13.05 22.60
CA ASP A 727 -20.45 -13.40 21.44
C ASP A 727 -21.96 -13.30 21.72
N VAL A 728 -22.65 -12.48 20.94
CA VAL A 728 -24.12 -12.37 20.93
C VAL A 728 -24.78 -13.09 19.77
N LEU A 729 -24.01 -13.69 18.84
CA LEU A 729 -24.47 -14.39 17.64
C LEU A 729 -23.70 -15.71 17.44
N SER A 730 -24.09 -16.75 18.18
CA SER A 730 -23.40 -18.06 18.28
C SER A 730 -23.27 -18.92 17.01
N GLY A 731 -23.61 -18.39 15.84
CA GLY A 731 -23.46 -19.06 14.54
C GLY A 731 -22.68 -18.26 13.49
N GLN A 732 -22.22 -17.05 13.81
CA GLN A 732 -21.48 -16.19 12.89
C GLN A 732 -20.24 -15.69 13.61
N ASN A 733 -19.16 -16.48 13.51
CA ASN A 733 -17.96 -16.33 14.33
C ASN A 733 -16.69 -16.13 13.50
N ASP A 734 -16.84 -15.90 12.18
CA ASP A 734 -15.70 -15.75 11.30
C ASP A 734 -14.98 -14.43 11.55
N PHE A 735 -13.65 -14.51 11.69
CA PHE A 735 -12.83 -13.32 11.56
C PHE A 735 -12.59 -13.01 10.07
N ARG A 736 -12.87 -11.77 9.67
CA ARG A 736 -12.67 -11.26 8.31
C ARG A 736 -11.93 -9.93 8.32
N ILE A 737 -11.10 -9.73 7.30
CA ILE A 737 -10.48 -8.44 6.97
C ILE A 737 -11.16 -7.92 5.71
N GLY A 738 -11.66 -6.69 5.72
CA GLY A 738 -12.24 -6.05 4.54
C GLY A 738 -13.73 -6.29 4.29
N GLY A 739 -14.40 -7.17 5.04
CA GLY A 739 -15.81 -7.48 4.82
C GLY A 739 -16.51 -8.07 6.04
N ARG A 740 -17.85 -7.95 6.09
CA ARG A 740 -18.71 -8.48 7.17
C ARG A 740 -19.15 -9.93 6.92
N GLN A 741 -19.42 -10.71 7.97
CA GLN A 741 -20.02 -12.05 7.82
C GLN A 741 -21.53 -12.01 7.60
N ALA A 742 -22.27 -11.24 8.40
CA ALA A 742 -23.73 -11.22 8.38
C ALA A 742 -24.36 -10.37 7.26
N GLY A 743 -23.56 -9.66 6.47
CA GLY A 743 -24.04 -8.68 5.51
C GLY A 743 -23.06 -8.42 4.37
N ASN A 744 -23.45 -7.48 3.50
CA ASN A 744 -22.74 -7.14 2.26
C ASN A 744 -21.94 -5.84 2.42
N GLU A 745 -21.41 -5.56 3.61
CA GLU A 745 -20.57 -4.40 3.87
C GLU A 745 -19.10 -4.73 3.62
N TYR A 746 -18.57 -4.24 2.50
CA TYR A 746 -17.18 -4.44 2.07
C TYR A 746 -16.42 -3.11 1.99
N PHE A 747 -15.13 -3.14 2.33
CA PHE A 747 -14.25 -1.97 2.30
C PHE A 747 -13.70 -1.72 0.90
N LYS A 748 -13.70 -0.45 0.47
CA LYS A 748 -13.14 -0.02 -0.81
C LYS A 748 -11.81 0.68 -0.63
N GLY A 749 -10.72 -0.02 -0.90
CA GLY A 749 -9.37 0.52 -0.76
C GLY A 749 -8.35 -0.54 -0.37
N LEU A 750 -7.28 -0.10 0.28
CA LEU A 750 -6.19 -0.98 0.70
C LEU A 750 -6.15 -1.14 2.21
N ILE A 751 -5.87 -2.36 2.68
CA ILE A 751 -5.62 -2.66 4.10
C ILE A 751 -4.28 -3.40 4.19
N ASP A 752 -3.41 -2.94 5.09
CA ASP A 752 -2.05 -3.44 5.25
C ASP A 752 -1.70 -3.66 6.73
N GLU A 753 -0.77 -4.59 6.99
CA GLU A 753 -0.17 -4.87 8.29
C GLU A 753 -1.16 -5.15 9.44
N VAL A 754 -2.36 -5.69 9.15
CA VAL A 754 -3.41 -5.98 10.14
C VAL A 754 -2.85 -6.86 11.25
N SER A 755 -2.93 -6.38 12.49
CA SER A 755 -2.36 -7.05 13.65
C SER A 755 -3.29 -7.05 14.85
N VAL A 756 -3.23 -8.13 15.61
CA VAL A 756 -4.13 -8.39 16.74
C VAL A 756 -3.32 -8.84 17.94
N TYR A 757 -3.52 -8.18 19.08
CA TYR A 757 -2.77 -8.44 20.32
C TYR A 757 -3.73 -8.81 21.46
N ARG A 758 -3.30 -9.72 22.34
CA ARG A 758 -4.00 -10.04 23.60
C ARG A 758 -3.65 -9.11 24.77
N SER A 759 -2.95 -8.03 24.48
CA SER A 759 -2.53 -7.02 25.44
C SER A 759 -3.05 -5.64 25.03
N ALA A 760 -3.15 -4.74 26.01
CA ALA A 760 -3.40 -3.33 25.76
C ALA A 760 -2.06 -2.65 25.48
N LEU A 761 -1.77 -2.37 24.21
CA LEU A 761 -0.51 -1.75 23.82
C LEU A 761 -0.37 -0.35 24.43
N THR A 762 0.86 0.01 24.77
CA THR A 762 1.17 1.35 25.28
C THR A 762 1.17 2.37 24.15
N ALA A 763 1.05 3.66 24.48
CA ALA A 763 1.20 4.72 23.49
C ALA A 763 2.58 4.68 22.80
N GLY A 764 3.63 4.24 23.53
CA GLY A 764 4.96 4.06 22.97
C GLY A 764 5.03 2.93 21.95
N ASP A 765 4.39 1.78 22.22
CA ASP A 765 4.33 0.66 21.28
C ASP A 765 3.63 1.08 19.98
N ILE A 766 2.49 1.74 20.07
CA ILE A 766 1.69 2.19 18.91
C ILE A 766 2.46 3.23 18.10
N ALA A 767 3.07 4.21 18.78
CA ALA A 767 3.94 5.19 18.13
C ALA A 767 5.10 4.50 17.41
N SER A 768 5.73 3.49 18.01
CA SER A 768 6.86 2.77 17.40
C SER A 768 6.46 2.02 16.13
N VAL A 769 5.27 1.39 16.09
CA VAL A 769 4.73 0.71 14.91
C VAL A 769 4.39 1.72 13.80
N TYR A 770 3.78 2.85 14.14
CA TYR A 770 3.50 3.92 13.19
C TYR A 770 4.79 4.50 12.59
N TYR A 771 5.76 4.86 13.44
CA TYR A 771 7.01 5.48 13.01
C TYR A 771 7.92 4.54 12.23
N ALA A 772 7.76 3.22 12.34
CA ALA A 772 8.44 2.29 11.44
C ALA A 772 8.07 2.52 9.96
N GLY A 773 6.96 3.22 9.68
CA GLY A 773 6.62 3.68 8.35
C GLY A 773 6.56 2.53 7.34
N SER A 774 7.26 2.66 6.22
CA SER A 774 7.33 1.62 5.18
C SER A 774 8.20 0.42 5.54
N PHE A 775 8.98 0.48 6.63
CA PHE A 775 9.72 -0.67 7.14
C PHE A 775 8.84 -1.62 7.95
N GLY A 776 7.76 -1.10 8.55
CA GLY A 776 6.80 -1.88 9.33
C GLY A 776 7.40 -2.64 10.50
N LYS A 777 6.69 -3.68 10.95
CA LYS A 777 7.17 -4.57 12.00
C LYS A 777 8.22 -5.54 11.43
N CYS A 778 9.24 -5.86 12.21
CA CYS A 778 10.26 -6.83 11.84
C CYS A 778 9.62 -8.20 11.78
N MET A 779 9.85 -8.89 10.67
CA MET A 779 9.50 -10.29 10.59
C MET A 779 10.32 -11.04 11.66
N VAL A 780 9.62 -11.67 12.60
CA VAL A 780 10.21 -12.67 13.49
C VAL A 780 9.88 -14.02 12.86
N PRO A 781 10.75 -14.57 11.99
CA PRO A 781 10.44 -15.84 11.38
C PRO A 781 10.29 -16.91 12.48
N VAL A 782 9.30 -17.78 12.31
CA VAL A 782 8.93 -18.84 13.24
C VAL A 782 9.28 -20.18 12.60
N ALA A 783 10.08 -20.99 13.29
CA ALA A 783 10.39 -22.35 12.83
C ALA A 783 9.09 -23.17 12.69
N PRO A 784 9.03 -24.17 11.80
CA PRO A 784 7.81 -24.94 11.60
C PRO A 784 7.43 -25.66 12.89
N PHE A 785 6.14 -25.84 13.13
CA PHE A 785 5.60 -26.68 14.20
C PHE A 785 4.30 -27.35 13.75
N ILE A 786 4.02 -28.53 14.31
CA ILE A 786 2.85 -29.33 13.95
C ILE A 786 1.64 -28.85 14.77
N THR A 787 0.61 -28.35 14.09
CA THR A 787 -0.65 -27.93 14.70
C THR A 787 -1.67 -29.06 14.75
N GLU A 788 -1.61 -30.00 13.81
CA GLU A 788 -2.48 -31.18 13.78
C GLU A 788 -1.70 -32.42 13.33
N GLN A 789 -1.75 -33.48 14.13
CA GLN A 789 -1.03 -34.72 13.86
C GLN A 789 -1.78 -35.57 12.83
N PRO A 790 -1.08 -36.28 11.93
CA PRO A 790 -1.72 -37.23 11.05
C PRO A 790 -2.32 -38.40 11.84
N ALA A 791 -3.54 -38.79 11.48
CA ALA A 791 -4.26 -39.87 12.16
C ALA A 791 -3.98 -41.25 11.55
N ASN A 792 -4.01 -42.29 12.38
CA ASN A 792 -3.93 -43.69 11.94
C ASN A 792 -5.04 -44.02 10.93
N LYS A 793 -4.73 -44.87 9.93
CA LYS A 793 -5.69 -45.32 8.93
C LYS A 793 -5.69 -46.83 8.82
N THR A 794 -6.87 -47.42 8.73
CA THR A 794 -7.05 -48.83 8.39
C THR A 794 -7.81 -48.92 7.08
N VAL A 795 -7.22 -49.56 6.08
CA VAL A 795 -7.81 -49.74 4.74
C VAL A 795 -7.68 -51.20 4.29
N THR A 796 -8.48 -51.61 3.32
CA THR A 796 -8.29 -52.90 2.64
C THR A 796 -7.33 -52.75 1.45
N VAL A 797 -6.66 -53.85 1.06
CA VAL A 797 -5.83 -53.88 -0.15
C VAL A 797 -6.61 -53.33 -1.35
N GLY A 798 -5.99 -52.44 -2.12
CA GLY A 798 -6.54 -51.78 -3.29
C GLY A 798 -7.36 -50.51 -3.03
N ALA A 799 -7.68 -50.18 -1.77
CA ALA A 799 -8.31 -48.91 -1.41
C ALA A 799 -7.29 -47.75 -1.38
N ASN A 800 -7.79 -46.51 -1.32
CA ASN A 800 -6.96 -45.32 -1.15
C ASN A 800 -6.85 -44.93 0.33
N ALA A 801 -5.70 -44.39 0.74
CA ALA A 801 -5.49 -43.85 2.08
C ALA A 801 -4.89 -42.43 1.99
N THR A 802 -5.46 -41.47 2.74
CA THR A 802 -4.95 -40.09 2.80
C THR A 802 -4.53 -39.75 4.23
N PHE A 803 -3.32 -39.23 4.37
CA PHE A 803 -2.79 -38.63 5.59
C PHE A 803 -2.69 -37.11 5.40
N THR A 804 -3.07 -36.36 6.42
CA THR A 804 -3.01 -34.89 6.46
C THR A 804 -2.32 -34.45 7.75
N ALA A 805 -1.49 -33.42 7.67
CA ALA A 805 -0.91 -32.79 8.84
C ALA A 805 -1.15 -31.28 8.79
N GLY A 806 -1.58 -30.71 9.91
CA GLY A 806 -1.63 -29.27 10.10
C GLY A 806 -0.24 -28.77 10.50
N VAL A 807 0.28 -27.78 9.78
CA VAL A 807 1.60 -27.21 10.03
C VAL A 807 1.51 -25.70 9.98
N ALA A 808 2.11 -25.05 10.98
CA ALA A 808 2.29 -23.61 11.03
C ALA A 808 3.79 -23.27 11.13
N GLY A 809 4.13 -22.02 10.85
CA GLY A 809 5.49 -21.51 10.79
C GLY A 809 5.65 -20.56 9.61
N SER A 810 6.76 -19.83 9.57
CA SER A 810 6.99 -18.87 8.48
C SER A 810 7.21 -19.55 7.15
N SER A 811 6.61 -19.00 6.10
CA SER A 811 6.79 -19.43 4.72
C SER A 811 8.17 -19.03 4.16
N PRO A 812 8.69 -19.72 3.12
CA PRO A 812 8.11 -20.91 2.50
C PRO A 812 8.28 -22.15 3.39
N LEU A 813 7.18 -22.88 3.59
CA LEU A 813 7.19 -24.21 4.19
C LEU A 813 7.39 -25.25 3.09
N SER A 814 8.32 -26.17 3.31
CA SER A 814 8.55 -27.35 2.48
C SER A 814 8.20 -28.60 3.27
N PHE A 815 7.59 -29.59 2.62
CA PHE A 815 7.19 -30.84 3.25
C PHE A 815 7.94 -32.01 2.64
N GLN A 816 8.15 -33.04 3.44
CA GLN A 816 8.66 -34.34 2.99
C GLN A 816 8.00 -35.43 3.82
N TRP A 817 7.17 -36.26 3.21
CA TRP A 817 6.63 -37.45 3.88
C TRP A 817 7.66 -38.57 3.95
N LEU A 818 7.61 -39.32 5.04
CA LEU A 818 8.46 -40.48 5.31
C LEU A 818 7.59 -41.72 5.50
N TYR A 819 8.05 -42.84 4.97
CA TYR A 819 7.54 -44.19 5.22
C TYR A 819 8.61 -45.00 5.96
N ASN A 820 8.31 -45.44 7.19
CA ASN A 820 9.25 -46.11 8.08
C ASN A 820 10.60 -45.37 8.15
N SER A 821 10.54 -44.05 8.36
CA SER A 821 11.68 -43.12 8.43
C SER A 821 12.45 -42.87 7.13
N ASN A 822 12.02 -43.42 5.99
CA ASN A 822 12.63 -43.15 4.69
C ASN A 822 11.78 -42.17 3.88
N ALA A 823 12.41 -41.17 3.24
CA ALA A 823 11.71 -40.19 2.43
C ALA A 823 10.97 -40.84 1.24
N ILE A 824 9.71 -40.46 1.06
CA ILE A 824 8.90 -40.87 -0.10
C ILE A 824 9.13 -39.85 -1.21
N VAL A 825 9.60 -40.31 -2.37
CA VAL A 825 9.88 -39.44 -3.52
C VAL A 825 8.62 -38.66 -3.91
N ASP A 826 8.81 -37.36 -4.19
CA ASP A 826 7.78 -36.39 -4.63
C ASP A 826 6.61 -36.14 -3.66
N ALA A 827 6.65 -36.69 -2.45
CA ALA A 827 5.63 -36.46 -1.44
C ALA A 827 5.90 -35.15 -0.66
N THR A 828 5.76 -34.01 -1.34
CA THR A 828 6.18 -32.68 -0.83
C THR A 828 5.04 -31.74 -0.44
N ASN A 829 3.82 -32.27 -0.32
CA ASN A 829 2.64 -31.51 0.09
C ASN A 829 2.30 -31.76 1.57
N SER A 830 1.47 -30.89 2.16
CA SER A 830 0.94 -31.07 3.53
C SER A 830 0.02 -32.28 3.71
N SER A 831 -0.37 -32.94 2.60
CA SER A 831 -1.12 -34.20 2.58
C SER A 831 -0.45 -35.24 1.68
N LEU A 832 -0.50 -36.50 2.09
CA LEU A 832 -0.07 -37.66 1.30
C LEU A 832 -1.28 -38.53 0.99
N THR A 833 -1.55 -38.77 -0.29
CA THR A 833 -2.56 -39.75 -0.74
C THR A 833 -1.87 -40.93 -1.39
N LEU A 834 -2.12 -42.13 -0.85
CA LEU A 834 -1.70 -43.40 -1.42
C LEU A 834 -2.89 -44.02 -2.16
N ASN A 835 -2.72 -44.27 -3.46
CA ASN A 835 -3.74 -44.92 -4.27
C ASN A 835 -3.44 -46.42 -4.38
N ASN A 836 -4.49 -47.25 -4.45
CA ASN A 836 -4.36 -48.70 -4.63
C ASN A 836 -3.39 -49.36 -3.62
N VAL A 837 -3.62 -49.11 -2.33
CA VAL A 837 -2.70 -49.47 -1.24
C VAL A 837 -2.46 -50.98 -1.17
N GLN A 838 -1.21 -51.39 -1.01
CA GLN A 838 -0.75 -52.78 -0.87
C GLN A 838 -0.27 -53.07 0.55
N VAL A 839 -0.25 -54.34 0.96
CA VAL A 839 0.19 -54.74 2.32
C VAL A 839 1.65 -54.35 2.60
N SER A 840 2.51 -54.34 1.57
CA SER A 840 3.90 -53.89 1.68
C SER A 840 4.06 -52.40 2.03
N GLN A 841 2.99 -51.62 1.93
CA GLN A 841 2.94 -50.20 2.30
C GLN A 841 2.41 -49.98 3.73
N ALA A 842 2.03 -51.05 4.45
CA ALA A 842 1.65 -50.97 5.86
C ALA A 842 2.84 -50.57 6.74
N GLY A 843 2.67 -49.58 7.61
CA GLY A 843 3.75 -49.08 8.44
C GLY A 843 3.53 -47.67 8.96
N ALA A 844 4.59 -47.06 9.49
CA ALA A 844 4.55 -45.72 10.06
C ALA A 844 4.78 -44.66 8.98
N TYR A 845 3.92 -43.66 8.95
CA TYR A 845 4.01 -42.48 8.11
C TYR A 845 4.17 -41.23 8.98
N SER A 846 5.09 -40.35 8.62
CA SER A 846 5.27 -39.05 9.26
C SER A 846 5.64 -38.00 8.22
N VAL A 847 5.47 -36.73 8.54
CA VAL A 847 5.89 -35.62 7.68
C VAL A 847 6.91 -34.76 8.41
N VAL A 848 7.94 -34.35 7.68
CA VAL A 848 8.87 -33.31 8.11
C VAL A 848 8.50 -32.04 7.36
N ALA A 849 8.17 -30.98 8.11
CA ALA A 849 8.00 -29.65 7.57
C ALA A 849 9.24 -28.81 7.89
N THR A 850 9.80 -28.14 6.89
CA THR A 850 11.06 -27.39 7.00
C THR A 850 10.90 -25.99 6.43
N ASN A 851 11.50 -25.01 7.11
CA ASN A 851 11.79 -23.68 6.56
C ASN A 851 13.24 -23.29 6.88
N SER A 852 13.62 -22.04 6.59
CA SER A 852 14.99 -21.54 6.80
C SER A 852 15.47 -21.56 8.26
N LEU A 853 14.58 -21.71 9.24
CA LEU A 853 14.92 -21.71 10.67
C LEU A 853 15.01 -23.09 11.29
N GLY A 854 14.43 -24.12 10.67
CA GLY A 854 14.44 -25.46 11.21
C GLY A 854 13.37 -26.36 10.62
N SER A 855 13.17 -27.50 11.27
CA SER A 855 12.23 -28.53 10.85
C SER A 855 11.40 -29.05 12.02
N ALA A 856 10.12 -29.32 11.77
CA ALA A 856 9.25 -30.08 12.68
C ALA A 856 8.86 -31.42 12.06
N THR A 857 8.92 -32.47 12.86
CA THR A 857 8.50 -33.81 12.47
C THR A 857 7.20 -34.16 13.18
N SER A 858 6.20 -34.66 12.45
CA SER A 858 4.96 -35.16 13.04
C SER A 858 5.20 -36.44 13.85
N SER A 859 4.24 -36.77 14.73
CA SER A 859 4.14 -38.14 15.24
C SER A 859 3.84 -39.12 14.11
N ASN A 860 4.15 -40.39 14.33
CA ASN A 860 3.85 -41.45 13.37
C ASN A 860 2.35 -41.74 13.32
N ALA A 861 1.77 -41.69 12.12
CA ALA A 861 0.48 -42.28 11.79
C ALA A 861 0.70 -43.70 11.26
N ILE A 862 -0.01 -44.68 11.80
CA ILE A 862 0.10 -46.08 11.38
C ILE A 862 -0.94 -46.37 10.28
N LEU A 863 -0.45 -46.85 9.13
CA LEU A 863 -1.26 -47.46 8.09
C LEU A 863 -1.37 -48.95 8.34
N THR A 864 -2.57 -49.41 8.68
CA THR A 864 -2.91 -50.83 8.73
C THR A 864 -3.60 -51.21 7.43
N VAL A 865 -3.07 -52.23 6.73
CA VAL A 865 -3.63 -52.72 5.46
C VAL A 865 -4.10 -54.15 5.65
N ASN A 866 -5.41 -54.36 5.56
CA ASN A 866 -6.02 -55.68 5.71
C ASN A 866 -6.42 -56.25 4.34
N PHE A 867 -6.45 -57.58 4.22
CA PHE A 867 -7.15 -58.20 3.10
C PHE A 867 -8.67 -58.10 3.31
N PRO A 868 -9.48 -57.98 2.25
CA PRO A 868 -10.92 -58.10 2.38
C PRO A 868 -11.29 -59.54 2.81
N THR A 869 -12.50 -59.74 3.33
CA THR A 869 -12.96 -61.06 3.77
C THR A 869 -13.04 -62.02 2.57
N ALA A 870 -12.34 -63.15 2.65
CA ALA A 870 -12.38 -64.17 1.61
C ALA A 870 -13.77 -64.82 1.53
N VAL A 871 -14.13 -65.38 0.37
CA VAL A 871 -15.41 -66.07 0.18
C VAL A 871 -15.17 -67.46 -0.35
N ILE A 872 -15.70 -68.46 0.34
CA ILE A 872 -15.75 -69.84 -0.12
C ILE A 872 -17.16 -70.17 -0.53
N ARG A 873 -17.34 -70.75 -1.71
CA ARG A 873 -18.65 -71.13 -2.24
C ARG A 873 -18.61 -72.51 -2.86
N VAL A 874 -19.69 -73.26 -2.71
CA VAL A 874 -20.00 -74.39 -3.60
C VAL A 874 -20.87 -73.86 -4.74
N LEU A 875 -20.68 -74.36 -5.96
CA LEU A 875 -21.57 -74.04 -7.06
C LEU A 875 -22.73 -75.03 -7.12
N GLY A 876 -23.95 -74.50 -7.23
CA GLY A 876 -25.15 -75.29 -7.46
C GLY A 876 -25.18 -75.89 -8.88
N SER A 877 -25.94 -76.96 -9.06
CA SER A 877 -26.11 -77.60 -10.36
C SER A 877 -27.48 -78.27 -10.48
N ASN A 878 -28.00 -78.35 -11.70
CA ASN A 878 -29.14 -79.17 -12.05
C ASN A 878 -28.63 -80.52 -12.54
N VAL A 879 -29.10 -81.63 -11.96
CA VAL A 879 -28.55 -82.95 -12.21
C VAL A 879 -29.66 -83.97 -12.50
N PRO A 880 -29.48 -84.87 -13.48
CA PRO A 880 -30.41 -85.97 -13.71
C PRO A 880 -30.44 -86.94 -12.53
N SER A 881 -31.57 -87.58 -12.30
CA SER A 881 -31.73 -88.61 -11.28
C SER A 881 -30.87 -89.85 -11.57
N GLY A 882 -30.21 -90.40 -10.56
CA GLY A 882 -29.32 -91.57 -10.70
C GLY A 882 -27.94 -91.27 -11.31
N ALA A 883 -27.70 -90.05 -11.80
CA ALA A 883 -26.46 -89.68 -12.45
C ALA A 883 -25.34 -89.34 -11.44
N THR A 884 -24.10 -89.62 -11.85
CA THR A 884 -22.89 -89.11 -11.20
C THR A 884 -22.54 -87.73 -11.75
N PHE A 885 -22.26 -86.77 -10.87
CA PHE A 885 -21.91 -85.39 -11.22
C PHE A 885 -20.89 -84.83 -10.23
N SER A 886 -20.19 -83.77 -10.62
CA SER A 886 -19.19 -83.12 -9.75
C SER A 886 -19.55 -81.65 -9.48
N VAL A 887 -19.38 -81.23 -8.23
CA VAL A 887 -19.57 -79.84 -7.80
C VAL A 887 -18.22 -79.23 -7.44
N PRO A 888 -17.87 -78.06 -8.00
CA PRO A 888 -16.65 -77.35 -7.61
C PRO A 888 -16.88 -76.57 -6.30
N VAL A 889 -15.90 -76.64 -5.41
CA VAL A 889 -15.73 -75.72 -4.28
C VAL A 889 -14.73 -74.67 -4.71
N GLN A 890 -15.13 -73.40 -4.66
CA GLN A 890 -14.31 -72.26 -5.07
C GLN A 890 -14.00 -71.34 -3.89
N LEU A 891 -12.78 -70.81 -3.89
CA LEU A 891 -12.33 -69.73 -3.02
C LEU A 891 -12.13 -68.47 -3.87
N VAL A 892 -12.74 -67.36 -3.49
CA VAL A 892 -12.33 -66.04 -3.95
C VAL A 892 -11.20 -65.59 -3.03
N ALA A 893 -9.98 -65.90 -3.46
CA ALA A 893 -8.76 -65.67 -2.70
C ALA A 893 -8.29 -64.23 -2.87
N ASN A 894 -7.71 -63.67 -1.81
CA ASN A 894 -7.09 -62.36 -1.84
C ASN A 894 -5.56 -62.43 -2.04
N GLY A 895 -5.00 -63.65 -2.01
CA GLY A 895 -3.58 -63.89 -2.25
C GLY A 895 -2.77 -64.21 -1.00
N ASN A 896 -3.40 -64.25 0.17
CA ASN A 896 -2.77 -64.50 1.47
C ASN A 896 -3.18 -65.83 2.11
N GLU A 897 -4.18 -66.50 1.54
CA GLU A 897 -4.70 -67.78 2.00
C GLU A 897 -3.79 -68.94 1.59
N ASN A 898 -3.60 -69.95 2.44
CA ASN A 898 -2.80 -71.15 2.13
C ASN A 898 -3.56 -72.46 2.32
N ALA A 899 -4.36 -72.56 3.39
CA ALA A 899 -5.04 -73.79 3.75
C ALA A 899 -6.51 -73.54 4.09
N LEU A 900 -7.32 -74.56 3.82
CA LEU A 900 -8.76 -74.56 4.04
C LEU A 900 -9.20 -75.93 4.58
N GLY A 901 -9.81 -75.94 5.76
CA GLY A 901 -10.61 -77.04 6.28
C GLY A 901 -12.11 -76.73 6.19
N PHE A 902 -12.94 -77.72 5.86
CA PHE A 902 -14.39 -77.66 6.01
C PHE A 902 -15.02 -79.05 5.98
N THR A 903 -16.26 -79.15 6.42
CA THR A 903 -17.13 -80.27 6.08
C THR A 903 -18.16 -79.84 5.05
N LEU A 904 -18.36 -80.64 4.01
CA LEU A 904 -19.50 -80.52 3.11
C LEU A 904 -20.62 -81.47 3.56
N ASN A 905 -21.73 -80.90 4.02
CA ASN A 905 -22.92 -81.64 4.41
C ASN A 905 -23.83 -81.83 3.19
N TYR A 906 -24.38 -83.03 3.08
CA TYR A 906 -25.33 -83.43 2.05
C TYR A 906 -26.38 -84.38 2.63
N THR A 907 -27.52 -84.52 1.96
CA THR A 907 -28.58 -85.42 2.39
C THR A 907 -28.37 -86.81 1.79
N THR A 908 -28.09 -87.82 2.61
CA THR A 908 -27.74 -89.19 2.16
C THR A 908 -28.84 -89.93 1.42
N SER A 909 -30.11 -89.57 1.66
CA SER A 909 -31.24 -90.10 0.88
C SER A 909 -31.34 -89.51 -0.54
N ARG A 910 -30.54 -88.48 -0.85
CA ARG A 910 -30.61 -87.73 -2.11
C ARG A 910 -29.30 -87.76 -2.88
N LEU A 911 -28.16 -87.79 -2.18
CA LEU A 911 -26.82 -87.82 -2.76
C LEU A 911 -25.99 -88.87 -2.01
N SER A 912 -25.19 -89.65 -2.74
CA SER A 912 -24.11 -90.46 -2.21
C SER A 912 -22.77 -89.91 -2.69
N TYR A 913 -21.81 -89.75 -1.78
CA TYR A 913 -20.45 -89.37 -2.13
C TYR A 913 -19.78 -90.48 -2.94
N GLU A 914 -19.10 -90.11 -4.04
CA GLU A 914 -18.37 -91.04 -4.91
C GLU A 914 -16.86 -90.81 -4.82
N ASP A 915 -16.41 -89.58 -5.08
CA ASP A 915 -14.99 -89.25 -5.16
C ASP A 915 -14.75 -87.75 -4.93
N ILE A 916 -13.50 -87.35 -4.72
CA ILE A 916 -13.09 -85.95 -4.67
C ILE A 916 -11.72 -85.78 -5.30
N THR A 917 -11.59 -84.76 -6.14
CA THR A 917 -10.34 -84.44 -6.82
C THR A 917 -9.92 -83.01 -6.52
N LEU A 918 -8.62 -82.76 -6.53
CA LEU A 918 -8.04 -81.44 -6.35
C LEU A 918 -8.36 -80.57 -7.58
N GLY A 919 -8.82 -79.35 -7.33
CA GLY A 919 -9.11 -78.36 -8.38
C GLY A 919 -7.83 -77.70 -8.90
N SER A 920 -7.93 -77.06 -10.06
CA SER A 920 -6.77 -76.43 -10.72
C SER A 920 -6.17 -75.27 -9.92
N GLY A 921 -6.97 -74.59 -9.08
CA GLY A 921 -6.54 -73.48 -8.23
C GLY A 921 -5.78 -73.92 -6.98
N ALA A 922 -5.75 -75.23 -6.69
CA ALA A 922 -5.00 -75.82 -5.59
C ALA A 922 -3.91 -76.79 -6.09
N ALA A 923 -3.50 -76.70 -7.36
CA ALA A 923 -2.54 -77.61 -7.97
C ALA A 923 -1.23 -77.70 -7.15
N GLY A 924 -0.76 -78.92 -6.89
CA GLY A 924 0.41 -79.18 -6.05
C GLY A 924 0.16 -79.11 -4.54
N GLY A 925 -1.07 -78.78 -4.11
CA GLY A 925 -1.51 -78.88 -2.72
C GLY A 925 -1.79 -80.31 -2.27
N SER A 926 -1.83 -80.50 -0.96
CA SER A 926 -2.24 -81.75 -0.31
C SER A 926 -3.75 -81.73 -0.07
N LEU A 927 -4.43 -82.81 -0.47
CA LEU A 927 -5.85 -83.05 -0.21
C LEU A 927 -6.00 -84.17 0.81
N LEU A 928 -6.56 -83.85 1.98
CA LEU A 928 -6.92 -84.81 3.01
C LEU A 928 -8.44 -84.92 3.09
N VAL A 929 -8.93 -86.15 2.95
CA VAL A 929 -10.37 -86.43 2.88
C VAL A 929 -10.75 -87.33 4.05
N ASN A 930 -11.72 -86.90 4.84
CA ASN A 930 -12.26 -87.67 5.94
C ASN A 930 -13.66 -88.19 5.56
N THR A 931 -13.71 -89.48 5.22
CA THR A 931 -14.93 -90.17 4.79
C THR A 931 -15.67 -90.89 5.93
N SER A 932 -15.17 -90.83 7.17
CA SER A 932 -15.70 -91.59 8.32
C SER A 932 -17.17 -91.31 8.65
N GLN A 933 -17.69 -90.16 8.23
CA GLN A 933 -19.07 -89.72 8.47
C GLN A 933 -19.91 -89.54 7.18
N THR A 934 -19.46 -90.11 6.06
CA THR A 934 -20.21 -90.04 4.79
C THR A 934 -21.57 -90.73 4.88
N ASN A 935 -21.69 -91.81 5.67
CA ASN A 935 -22.98 -92.45 5.98
C ASN A 935 -23.98 -91.52 6.73
N LEU A 936 -23.48 -90.45 7.35
CA LEU A 936 -24.29 -89.41 8.00
C LEU A 936 -24.43 -88.16 7.12
N GLY A 937 -23.95 -88.20 5.87
CA GLY A 937 -24.04 -87.09 4.92
C GLY A 937 -22.97 -86.02 5.13
N ARG A 938 -21.81 -86.37 5.69
CA ARG A 938 -20.76 -85.41 6.05
C ARG A 938 -19.42 -85.83 5.46
N LEU A 939 -18.88 -85.01 4.56
CA LEU A 939 -17.56 -85.20 3.96
C LEU A 939 -16.60 -84.16 4.55
N GLY A 940 -15.63 -84.59 5.36
CA GLY A 940 -14.57 -83.70 5.84
C GLY A 940 -13.49 -83.52 4.78
N VAL A 941 -13.09 -82.28 4.52
CA VAL A 941 -12.11 -81.91 3.50
C VAL A 941 -11.11 -80.94 4.11
N ALA A 942 -9.83 -81.22 3.96
CA ALA A 942 -8.75 -80.28 4.26
C ALA A 942 -7.80 -80.18 3.07
N ILE A 943 -7.49 -78.96 2.67
CA ILE A 943 -6.66 -78.62 1.51
C ILE A 943 -5.58 -77.66 2.00
N ALA A 944 -4.32 -77.93 1.69
CA ALA A 944 -3.21 -77.03 2.03
C ALA A 944 -2.17 -77.00 0.92
N LEU A 945 -1.71 -75.81 0.55
CA LEU A 945 -0.57 -75.65 -0.34
C LEU A 945 0.75 -75.88 0.42
N PRO A 946 1.88 -76.12 -0.28
CA PRO A 946 3.19 -76.23 0.37
C PRO A 946 3.50 -75.03 1.27
N SER A 947 4.29 -75.26 2.33
CA SER A 947 4.67 -74.22 3.28
C SER A 947 5.27 -73.00 2.57
N GLY A 948 4.80 -71.81 2.94
CA GLY A 948 5.23 -70.54 2.33
C GLY A 948 4.54 -70.16 1.01
N SER A 949 3.66 -71.02 0.46
CA SER A 949 2.87 -70.70 -0.73
C SER A 949 1.50 -70.13 -0.37
N THR A 950 0.84 -69.41 -1.28
CA THR A 950 -0.55 -68.95 -1.11
C THR A 950 -1.38 -69.24 -2.37
N PHE A 951 -2.70 -69.31 -2.21
CA PHE A 951 -3.61 -69.36 -3.34
C PHE A 951 -3.50 -68.07 -4.13
N ALA A 952 -3.44 -68.16 -5.46
CA ALA A 952 -3.39 -66.97 -6.30
C ALA A 952 -4.67 -66.13 -6.11
N ALA A 953 -4.52 -64.80 -6.05
CA ALA A 953 -5.65 -63.89 -5.92
C ALA A 953 -6.67 -64.10 -7.06
N GLY A 954 -7.96 -63.95 -6.75
CA GLY A 954 -9.08 -64.21 -7.66
C GLY A 954 -9.81 -65.51 -7.34
N THR A 955 -10.71 -65.93 -8.24
CA THR A 955 -11.49 -67.16 -8.04
C THR A 955 -10.64 -68.39 -8.34
N GLN A 956 -10.36 -69.19 -7.31
CA GLN A 956 -9.65 -70.45 -7.37
C GLN A 956 -10.61 -71.61 -7.16
N GLU A 957 -10.58 -72.60 -8.04
CA GLU A 957 -11.27 -73.88 -7.80
C GLU A 957 -10.36 -74.78 -6.97
N LEU A 958 -10.81 -75.11 -5.76
CA LEU A 958 -9.99 -75.83 -4.79
C LEU A 958 -10.16 -77.35 -4.88
N VAL A 959 -11.40 -77.82 -4.99
CA VAL A 959 -11.74 -79.24 -5.16
C VAL A 959 -12.98 -79.41 -6.01
N ARG A 960 -13.10 -80.58 -6.66
CA ARG A 960 -14.35 -81.08 -7.24
C ARG A 960 -14.81 -82.29 -6.47
N VAL A 961 -15.99 -82.19 -5.86
CA VAL A 961 -16.61 -83.30 -5.13
C VAL A 961 -17.61 -83.98 -6.05
N SER A 962 -17.41 -85.27 -6.30
CA SER A 962 -18.28 -86.10 -7.11
C SER A 962 -19.33 -86.79 -6.23
N PHE A 963 -20.59 -86.62 -6.60
CA PHE A 963 -21.74 -87.28 -5.99
C PHE A 963 -22.48 -88.10 -7.04
N LYS A 964 -23.13 -89.16 -6.60
CA LYS A 964 -24.20 -89.83 -7.34
C LYS A 964 -25.53 -89.42 -6.75
N SER A 965 -26.45 -88.96 -7.60
CA SER A 965 -27.79 -88.61 -7.16
C SER A 965 -28.66 -89.85 -6.98
N ALA A 966 -29.60 -89.77 -6.04
CA ALA A 966 -30.62 -90.80 -5.87
C ALA A 966 -31.58 -90.82 -7.09
N VAL A 967 -32.18 -91.99 -7.30
CA VAL A 967 -33.32 -92.13 -8.21
C VAL A 967 -34.58 -91.64 -7.50
N LEU A 968 -35.23 -90.58 -8.01
CA LEU A 968 -36.34 -89.89 -7.35
C LEU A 968 -37.53 -89.73 -8.31
N ALA A 969 -38.74 -90.02 -7.84
CA ALA A 969 -39.97 -89.89 -8.64
C ALA A 969 -40.39 -88.44 -8.94
N SER A 970 -39.82 -87.48 -8.22
CA SER A 970 -40.17 -86.06 -8.32
C SER A 970 -38.91 -85.22 -8.27
N GLN A 971 -38.99 -84.02 -8.84
CA GLN A 971 -37.88 -83.07 -8.77
C GLN A 971 -37.72 -82.62 -7.32
N VAL A 972 -36.50 -82.66 -6.82
CA VAL A 972 -36.18 -82.31 -5.44
C VAL A 972 -34.98 -81.38 -5.41
N SER A 973 -35.09 -80.30 -4.64
CA SER A 973 -33.95 -79.46 -4.28
C SER A 973 -33.33 -79.97 -2.98
N THR A 974 -32.01 -80.12 -2.96
CA THR A 974 -31.23 -80.47 -1.78
C THR A 974 -30.08 -79.49 -1.59
N THR A 975 -29.76 -79.15 -0.35
CA THR A 975 -28.69 -78.20 -0.05
C THR A 975 -27.39 -78.94 0.15
N LEU A 976 -26.31 -78.37 -0.41
CA LEU A 976 -24.94 -78.63 0.01
C LEU A 976 -24.51 -77.46 0.88
N ASN A 977 -24.30 -77.72 2.17
CA ASN A 977 -23.92 -76.68 3.12
C ASN A 977 -22.62 -77.00 3.83
N PHE A 978 -21.87 -75.95 4.14
CA PHE A 978 -20.65 -76.11 4.94
C PHE A 978 -21.00 -76.38 6.40
N GLY A 979 -20.16 -77.17 7.09
CA GLY A 979 -20.25 -77.44 8.52
C GLY A 979 -18.89 -77.81 9.12
N ASP A 980 -18.88 -78.16 10.40
CA ASP A 980 -17.67 -78.17 11.22
C ASP A 980 -17.21 -79.57 11.71
N LEU A 981 -17.87 -80.65 11.31
CA LEU A 981 -17.54 -82.02 11.72
C LEU A 981 -17.65 -83.00 10.54
N PRO A 982 -16.65 -83.87 10.28
CA PRO A 982 -15.50 -84.15 11.15
C PRO A 982 -14.32 -83.16 11.00
N VAL A 983 -14.38 -82.24 10.04
CA VAL A 983 -13.35 -81.20 9.84
C VAL A 983 -14.01 -79.83 10.00
N GLY A 984 -13.44 -79.00 10.88
CA GLY A 984 -13.90 -77.64 11.17
C GLY A 984 -13.75 -76.71 9.96
N ARG A 985 -14.63 -75.71 9.83
CA ARG A 985 -14.42 -74.62 8.87
C ARG A 985 -13.33 -73.69 9.36
N GLU A 986 -12.24 -73.63 8.62
CA GLU A 986 -11.13 -72.73 8.91
C GLU A 986 -10.36 -72.44 7.63
N LEU A 987 -10.20 -71.16 7.32
CA LEU A 987 -9.27 -70.69 6.30
C LEU A 987 -8.07 -70.12 7.04
N SER A 988 -6.85 -70.41 6.59
CA SER A 988 -5.64 -69.90 7.23
C SER A 988 -4.62 -69.38 6.23
N ASP A 989 -3.76 -68.49 6.71
CA ASP A 989 -2.61 -67.97 5.97
C ASP A 989 -1.46 -68.99 5.89
N ALA A 990 -0.37 -68.65 5.19
CA ALA A 990 0.79 -69.54 5.04
C ALA A 990 1.47 -69.93 6.37
N PRO A 991 1.54 -69.06 7.39
CA PRO A 991 1.92 -69.43 8.76
C PRO A 991 0.92 -70.30 9.53
N GLY A 992 -0.33 -70.42 9.06
CA GLY A 992 -1.39 -71.21 9.71
C GLY A 992 -2.27 -70.41 10.68
N ASN A 993 -2.27 -69.08 10.62
CA ASN A 993 -3.18 -68.24 11.40
C ASN A 993 -4.57 -68.20 10.74
N PRO A 994 -5.68 -68.24 11.51
CA PRO A 994 -7.02 -68.14 10.97
C PRO A 994 -7.29 -66.81 10.25
N LEU A 995 -7.95 -66.88 9.09
CA LEU A 995 -8.37 -65.75 8.27
C LEU A 995 -9.89 -65.59 8.27
N PRO A 996 -10.41 -64.34 8.26
CA PRO A 996 -11.85 -64.09 8.10
C PRO A 996 -12.36 -64.63 6.76
N VAL A 997 -13.44 -65.42 6.80
CA VAL A 997 -14.01 -66.03 5.61
C VAL A 997 -15.53 -66.20 5.70
N ASN A 998 -16.21 -65.99 4.59
CA ASN A 998 -17.64 -66.25 4.44
C ASN A 998 -17.87 -67.52 3.64
N PHE A 999 -18.74 -68.40 4.13
CA PHE A 999 -19.11 -69.65 3.47
C PHE A 999 -20.50 -69.55 2.83
N ALA A 1000 -20.57 -69.70 1.51
CA ALA A 1000 -21.80 -69.66 0.74
C ALA A 1000 -22.23 -71.06 0.31
N ASN A 1001 -23.35 -71.52 0.84
CA ASN A 1001 -23.95 -72.82 0.53
C ASN A 1001 -24.53 -72.86 -0.89
N ALA A 1002 -24.78 -74.06 -1.40
CA ALA A 1002 -25.37 -74.27 -2.72
C ALA A 1002 -26.64 -75.11 -2.67
N SER A 1003 -27.52 -74.90 -3.65
CA SER A 1003 -28.65 -75.79 -3.90
C SER A 1003 -28.35 -76.67 -5.11
N ILE A 1004 -28.59 -77.98 -4.96
CA ILE A 1004 -28.55 -78.96 -6.04
C ILE A 1004 -29.99 -79.35 -6.36
N ILE A 1005 -30.35 -79.21 -7.63
CA ILE A 1005 -31.68 -79.59 -8.12
C ILE A 1005 -31.56 -80.93 -8.81
N ILE A 1006 -32.13 -81.97 -8.22
CA ILE A 1006 -32.18 -83.31 -8.79
C ILE A 1006 -33.49 -83.41 -9.59
N ALA A 1007 -33.38 -83.61 -10.90
CA ALA A 1007 -34.53 -83.81 -11.77
C ALA A 1007 -35.28 -85.11 -11.41
N ALA A 1008 -36.58 -85.16 -11.70
CA ALA A 1008 -37.36 -86.39 -11.56
C ALA A 1008 -36.83 -87.46 -12.52
N ALA A 1009 -36.73 -88.71 -12.04
CA ALA A 1009 -36.51 -89.88 -12.86
C ALA A 1009 -37.59 -89.98 -13.94
N GLN A 1010 -37.18 -90.46 -15.10
CA GLN A 1010 -38.07 -90.81 -16.20
C GLN A 1010 -38.28 -92.32 -16.15
N TYR A 1011 -39.52 -92.79 -16.31
CA TYR A 1011 -39.84 -94.22 -16.16
C TYR A 1011 -39.98 -94.90 -17.51
N GLU A 1012 -39.61 -96.18 -17.58
CA GLU A 1012 -39.94 -97.04 -18.72
C GLU A 1012 -41.46 -97.19 -18.81
N GLY A 1013 -41.98 -97.15 -20.04
CA GLY A 1013 -43.39 -97.23 -20.37
C GLY A 1013 -44.11 -95.89 -20.36
N ASP A 1014 -43.55 -94.81 -19.80
CA ASP A 1014 -44.18 -93.49 -19.69
C ASP A 1014 -43.92 -92.65 -20.96
N VAL A 1015 -44.78 -92.77 -21.95
CA VAL A 1015 -44.60 -92.16 -23.27
C VAL A 1015 -45.67 -91.13 -23.63
N SER A 1016 -46.78 -91.07 -22.87
CA SER A 1016 -47.92 -90.21 -23.12
C SER A 1016 -48.07 -89.14 -22.02
N PRO A 1017 -48.20 -87.85 -22.39
CA PRO A 1017 -48.18 -87.31 -23.74
C PRO A 1017 -46.77 -87.27 -24.33
N ARG A 1018 -46.72 -87.38 -25.66
CA ARG A 1018 -45.47 -87.31 -26.42
C ARG A 1018 -44.89 -85.89 -26.41
N PRO A 1019 -43.56 -85.71 -26.38
CA PRO A 1019 -42.53 -86.73 -26.29
C PRO A 1019 -41.91 -86.86 -24.88
N ASN A 1020 -42.55 -86.27 -23.86
CA ASN A 1020 -41.96 -86.07 -22.52
C ASN A 1020 -42.58 -86.95 -21.43
N GLY A 1021 -43.66 -87.69 -21.73
CA GLY A 1021 -44.36 -88.49 -20.75
C GLY A 1021 -45.06 -87.62 -19.69
N SER A 1022 -45.89 -88.26 -18.88
CA SER A 1022 -46.63 -87.64 -17.77
C SER A 1022 -46.00 -87.93 -16.41
N LYS A 1023 -44.90 -88.68 -16.38
CA LYS A 1023 -44.25 -89.25 -15.17
C LYS A 1023 -45.09 -90.32 -14.47
N THR A 1024 -46.11 -90.84 -15.16
CA THR A 1024 -46.94 -91.95 -14.69
C THR A 1024 -47.14 -92.93 -15.84
N VAL A 1025 -46.97 -94.23 -15.58
CA VAL A 1025 -47.30 -95.25 -16.58
C VAL A 1025 -48.74 -95.68 -16.38
N THR A 1026 -49.60 -95.28 -17.32
CA THR A 1026 -51.03 -95.58 -17.31
C THR A 1026 -51.40 -96.48 -18.48
N ILE A 1027 -52.67 -96.91 -18.55
CA ILE A 1027 -53.22 -97.61 -19.72
C ILE A 1027 -53.02 -96.77 -21.00
N THR A 1028 -53.05 -95.44 -20.92
CA THR A 1028 -52.81 -94.55 -22.06
C THR A 1028 -51.39 -94.73 -22.60
N ASP A 1029 -50.42 -94.81 -21.70
CA ASP A 1029 -49.03 -95.01 -22.06
C ASP A 1029 -48.81 -96.41 -22.62
N TRP A 1030 -49.43 -97.43 -22.03
CA TRP A 1030 -49.43 -98.79 -22.56
C TRP A 1030 -49.96 -98.85 -23.99
N VAL A 1031 -51.10 -98.21 -24.28
CA VAL A 1031 -51.65 -98.13 -25.65
C VAL A 1031 -50.66 -97.46 -26.59
N LEU A 1032 -50.00 -96.39 -26.13
CA LEU A 1032 -49.03 -95.67 -26.95
C LEU A 1032 -47.76 -96.48 -27.24
N VAL A 1033 -47.24 -97.23 -26.26
CA VAL A 1033 -46.15 -98.20 -26.50
C VAL A 1033 -46.58 -99.30 -27.48
N GLY A 1034 -47.83 -99.74 -27.41
CA GLY A 1034 -48.40 -100.71 -28.36
C GLY A 1034 -48.44 -100.19 -29.79
N ARG A 1035 -48.71 -98.90 -29.97
CA ARG A 1035 -48.63 -98.25 -31.28
C ARG A 1035 -47.20 -98.23 -31.82
N TYR A 1036 -46.19 -98.02 -30.97
CA TYR A 1036 -44.79 -98.15 -31.40
C TYR A 1036 -44.44 -99.59 -31.78
N ALA A 1037 -44.79 -100.58 -30.96
CA ALA A 1037 -44.53 -101.99 -31.23
C ALA A 1037 -45.20 -102.50 -32.52
N ALA A 1038 -46.37 -101.93 -32.86
CA ALA A 1038 -47.09 -102.21 -34.11
C ALA A 1038 -46.59 -101.37 -35.31
N LEU A 1039 -45.55 -100.55 -35.14
CA LEU A 1039 -45.02 -99.61 -36.14
C LEU A 1039 -46.05 -98.59 -36.65
N LEU A 1040 -47.11 -98.32 -35.88
CA LEU A 1040 -48.11 -97.31 -36.20
C LEU A 1040 -47.64 -95.90 -35.87
N ASP A 1041 -46.69 -95.79 -34.93
CA ASP A 1041 -45.97 -94.57 -34.61
C ASP A 1041 -44.46 -94.85 -34.59
N ALA A 1042 -43.65 -93.79 -34.75
CA ALA A 1042 -42.20 -93.82 -34.53
C ALA A 1042 -41.82 -92.77 -33.47
N PRO A 1043 -40.86 -93.06 -32.57
CA PRO A 1043 -40.40 -92.10 -31.57
C PRO A 1043 -39.79 -90.87 -32.22
N THR A 1044 -40.03 -89.71 -31.62
CA THR A 1044 -39.61 -88.39 -32.11
C THR A 1044 -38.24 -87.97 -31.60
N ASN A 1045 -37.76 -88.57 -30.50
CA ASN A 1045 -36.43 -88.35 -29.97
C ASN A 1045 -35.91 -89.57 -29.20
N SER A 1046 -34.63 -89.53 -28.85
CA SER A 1046 -33.97 -90.60 -28.12
C SER A 1046 -34.59 -90.86 -26.75
N SER A 1047 -35.01 -89.84 -26.01
CA SER A 1047 -35.62 -90.02 -24.68
C SER A 1047 -36.99 -90.70 -24.74
N GLU A 1048 -37.82 -90.38 -25.73
CA GLU A 1048 -39.10 -91.07 -25.98
C GLU A 1048 -38.86 -92.53 -26.37
N PHE A 1049 -37.86 -92.79 -27.20
CA PHE A 1049 -37.46 -94.17 -27.56
C PHE A 1049 -36.99 -94.96 -26.33
N GLN A 1050 -36.11 -94.37 -25.51
CA GLN A 1050 -35.59 -95.01 -24.29
C GLN A 1050 -36.69 -95.31 -23.26
N ARG A 1051 -37.76 -94.50 -23.22
CA ARG A 1051 -38.91 -94.79 -22.37
C ARG A 1051 -39.85 -95.81 -22.99
N ALA A 1052 -39.92 -95.91 -24.31
CA ALA A 1052 -40.74 -96.91 -24.99
C ALA A 1052 -40.12 -98.33 -24.98
N ASP A 1053 -38.79 -98.46 -24.97
CA ASP A 1053 -38.02 -99.72 -24.98
C ASP A 1053 -37.98 -100.34 -23.57
N CYS A 1054 -39.07 -100.98 -23.18
CA CYS A 1054 -39.34 -101.50 -21.84
C CYS A 1054 -38.87 -102.97 -21.70
N ALA A 1055 -37.57 -103.20 -21.51
CA ALA A 1055 -37.05 -104.56 -21.31
C ALA A 1055 -37.18 -105.07 -19.85
N PRO A 1056 -37.19 -106.40 -19.60
CA PRO A 1056 -37.22 -106.93 -18.24
C PRO A 1056 -35.96 -106.55 -17.44
N ARG A 1057 -36.15 -106.29 -16.13
CA ARG A 1057 -35.27 -105.70 -15.08
C ARG A 1057 -33.75 -105.97 -15.06
N SER A 1058 -33.18 -106.79 -15.93
CA SER A 1058 -31.75 -107.12 -15.95
C SER A 1058 -31.03 -106.74 -17.24
N SER A 1059 -31.72 -106.21 -18.25
CA SER A 1059 -31.10 -105.73 -19.50
C SER A 1059 -31.55 -104.32 -19.80
N LEU A 1060 -30.60 -103.40 -19.95
CA LEU A 1060 -30.80 -102.12 -20.64
C LEU A 1060 -31.37 -102.45 -22.04
N GLY A 1061 -32.42 -101.73 -22.47
CA GLY A 1061 -33.26 -102.04 -23.65
C GLY A 1061 -32.49 -102.59 -24.86
N ASN A 1062 -33.12 -103.50 -25.61
CA ASN A 1062 -32.43 -104.23 -26.69
C ASN A 1062 -32.26 -103.41 -27.98
N GLY A 1063 -32.69 -102.14 -27.97
CA GLY A 1063 -32.58 -101.25 -29.12
C GLY A 1063 -33.69 -101.43 -30.15
N ALA A 1064 -34.77 -102.16 -29.84
CA ALA A 1064 -35.92 -102.34 -30.69
C ALA A 1064 -37.24 -102.26 -29.89
N LEU A 1065 -38.22 -101.51 -30.40
CA LEU A 1065 -39.57 -101.45 -29.82
C LEU A 1065 -40.40 -102.63 -30.34
N THR A 1066 -40.63 -103.61 -29.48
CA THR A 1066 -41.29 -104.88 -29.79
C THR A 1066 -42.58 -105.05 -29.00
N VAL A 1067 -43.35 -106.10 -29.33
CA VAL A 1067 -44.54 -106.50 -28.55
C VAL A 1067 -44.17 -106.79 -27.10
N SER A 1068 -42.94 -107.24 -26.81
CA SER A 1068 -42.48 -107.45 -25.43
C SER A 1068 -42.43 -106.15 -24.63
N ASP A 1069 -41.99 -105.06 -25.24
CA ASP A 1069 -41.94 -103.74 -24.61
C ASP A 1069 -43.35 -103.20 -24.36
N TRP A 1070 -44.26 -103.43 -25.31
CA TRP A 1070 -45.69 -103.14 -25.11
C TRP A 1070 -46.28 -103.93 -23.94
N VAL A 1071 -46.03 -105.25 -23.87
CA VAL A 1071 -46.49 -106.08 -22.76
C VAL A 1071 -45.90 -105.59 -21.43
N GLN A 1072 -44.62 -105.24 -21.40
CA GLN A 1072 -43.94 -104.78 -20.20
C GLN A 1072 -44.47 -103.42 -19.72
N ALA A 1073 -44.69 -102.46 -20.62
CA ALA A 1073 -45.38 -101.20 -20.30
C ALA A 1073 -46.81 -101.43 -19.76
N GLY A 1074 -47.50 -102.48 -20.24
CA GLY A 1074 -48.82 -102.88 -19.73
C GLY A 1074 -48.75 -103.48 -18.33
N ARG A 1075 -47.72 -104.29 -18.06
CA ARG A 1075 -47.44 -104.81 -16.72
C ARG A 1075 -47.12 -103.68 -15.74
N TYR A 1076 -46.40 -102.65 -16.18
CA TYR A 1076 -46.17 -101.41 -15.42
C TYR A 1076 -47.48 -100.65 -15.16
N ALA A 1077 -48.30 -100.40 -16.19
CA ALA A 1077 -49.60 -99.72 -16.05
C ALA A 1077 -50.58 -100.48 -15.14
N ALA A 1078 -50.55 -101.81 -15.17
CA ALA A 1078 -51.34 -102.68 -14.32
C ALA A 1078 -50.74 -102.91 -12.93
N SER A 1079 -49.59 -102.29 -12.62
CA SER A 1079 -48.83 -102.49 -11.37
C SER A 1079 -48.45 -103.95 -11.06
N LEU A 1080 -48.40 -104.80 -12.09
CA LEU A 1080 -47.93 -106.19 -11.99
C LEU A 1080 -46.41 -106.27 -11.83
N ASP A 1081 -45.71 -105.21 -12.24
CA ASP A 1081 -44.28 -105.00 -12.02
C ASP A 1081 -44.02 -103.58 -11.48
N PRO A 1082 -43.10 -103.38 -10.53
CA PRO A 1082 -42.59 -102.05 -10.20
C PRO A 1082 -41.96 -101.35 -11.41
N LEU A 1083 -42.23 -100.04 -11.50
CA LEU A 1083 -41.66 -99.13 -12.46
C LEU A 1083 -40.13 -99.11 -12.38
N THR A 1084 -39.50 -99.12 -13.55
CA THR A 1084 -38.06 -99.03 -13.76
C THR A 1084 -37.71 -97.68 -14.35
N VAL A 1085 -36.53 -97.15 -14.02
CA VAL A 1085 -36.02 -95.93 -14.64
C VAL A 1085 -35.67 -96.22 -16.09
N ALA A 1086 -36.01 -95.30 -16.99
CA ALA A 1086 -35.69 -95.39 -18.40
C ALA A 1086 -34.18 -95.62 -18.61
N GLY A 1087 -33.83 -96.84 -19.04
CA GLY A 1087 -32.44 -97.29 -19.14
C GLY A 1087 -31.78 -97.05 -20.50
N GLY A 1088 -32.56 -97.01 -21.58
CA GLY A 1088 -32.07 -96.88 -22.97
C GLY A 1088 -31.12 -97.99 -23.46
N PRO A 1089 -30.92 -98.16 -24.78
CA PRO A 1089 -30.00 -99.17 -25.29
C PRO A 1089 -28.54 -98.75 -25.13
N THR A 1090 -27.68 -99.67 -24.69
CA THR A 1090 -26.22 -99.52 -24.80
C THR A 1090 -25.78 -99.87 -26.21
N SER A 1091 -25.26 -98.85 -26.91
CA SER A 1091 -24.49 -98.91 -28.16
C SER A 1091 -25.24 -99.23 -29.46
N GLY A 1092 -25.42 -98.19 -30.29
CA GLY A 1092 -25.72 -98.26 -31.71
C GLY A 1092 -25.19 -97.02 -32.42
N SER A 1093 -23.98 -97.15 -32.97
CA SER A 1093 -23.33 -96.34 -34.01
C SER A 1093 -24.00 -95.03 -34.46
N GLY A 1094 -23.33 -93.92 -34.13
CA GLY A 1094 -22.96 -92.88 -35.10
C GLY A 1094 -24.06 -92.07 -35.77
N LEU A 1095 -24.47 -90.98 -35.12
CA LEU A 1095 -24.47 -89.69 -35.82
C LEU A 1095 -23.13 -89.01 -35.51
N VAL A 1096 -22.31 -88.93 -36.55
CA VAL A 1096 -20.99 -88.34 -36.58
C VAL A 1096 -21.08 -86.84 -36.27
N LEU A 1097 -20.45 -86.41 -35.19
CA LEU A 1097 -19.86 -85.07 -35.11
C LEU A 1097 -18.39 -85.26 -34.77
N SER A 1098 -17.59 -85.02 -35.79
CA SER A 1098 -16.13 -85.07 -35.87
C SER A 1098 -15.41 -84.55 -34.62
N SER A 1099 -14.63 -85.42 -33.99
CA SER A 1099 -13.43 -84.98 -33.28
C SER A 1099 -12.42 -84.46 -34.32
N LEU A 1100 -12.19 -83.15 -34.35
CA LEU A 1100 -10.97 -82.61 -34.94
C LEU A 1100 -9.81 -82.93 -33.97
N ARG A 1101 -9.02 -83.96 -34.29
CA ARG A 1101 -7.59 -83.95 -33.93
C ARG A 1101 -6.89 -83.05 -34.93
N SER A 1102 -6.04 -82.15 -34.46
CA SER A 1102 -5.00 -81.54 -35.30
C SER A 1102 -3.99 -82.61 -35.71
N SER A 1103 -3.72 -82.68 -37.01
CA SER A 1103 -2.63 -83.44 -37.62
C SER A 1103 -1.28 -82.77 -37.33
N GLY A 1104 -0.23 -83.60 -37.24
CA GLY A 1104 1.14 -83.24 -36.82
C GLY A 1104 1.83 -82.14 -37.64
N GLY A 1105 3.04 -81.69 -37.30
CA GLY A 1105 4.03 -82.15 -36.33
C GLY A 1105 5.34 -81.38 -36.56
N GLY A 1106 6.24 -81.42 -35.57
CA GLY A 1106 7.67 -81.12 -35.77
C GLY A 1106 8.22 -79.85 -35.09
N GLY A 1107 8.84 -80.03 -33.92
CA GLY A 1107 9.90 -79.14 -33.40
C GLY A 1107 9.48 -78.14 -32.31
N PRO A 1108 10.30 -77.90 -31.27
CA PRO A 1108 9.84 -77.60 -29.92
C PRO A 1108 9.80 -76.10 -29.60
N ALA A 1109 8.66 -75.60 -29.13
CA ALA A 1109 8.61 -74.34 -28.38
C ALA A 1109 7.34 -74.28 -27.52
N ASN A 1110 7.51 -73.98 -26.23
CA ASN A 1110 6.47 -73.60 -25.29
C ASN A 1110 5.38 -72.73 -25.93
N LEU A 1111 4.12 -73.16 -25.91
CA LEU A 1111 2.98 -72.26 -26.07
C LEU A 1111 1.95 -72.54 -24.96
N THR A 1112 1.90 -71.55 -24.08
CA THR A 1112 1.02 -71.35 -22.95
C THR A 1112 -0.46 -71.43 -23.35
N GLY A 1113 -1.30 -71.92 -22.43
CA GLY A 1113 -2.72 -72.15 -22.66
C GLY A 1113 -3.47 -70.87 -23.07
N ARG A 1114 -4.34 -70.97 -24.07
CA ARG A 1114 -5.29 -69.89 -24.40
C ARG A 1114 -6.39 -69.85 -23.33
N GLN A 1115 -6.57 -68.71 -22.67
CA GLN A 1115 -7.69 -68.48 -21.77
C GLN A 1115 -8.86 -67.84 -22.54
N VAL A 1116 -10.07 -68.35 -22.27
CA VAL A 1116 -11.33 -67.72 -22.67
C VAL A 1116 -11.70 -66.75 -21.55
N MET A 1117 -11.80 -65.46 -21.86
CA MET A 1117 -12.24 -64.44 -20.92
C MET A 1117 -13.56 -63.81 -21.37
N ALA A 1118 -14.40 -63.48 -20.39
CA ALA A 1118 -15.64 -62.74 -20.59
C ALA A 1118 -15.51 -61.36 -19.93
N SER A 1119 -15.98 -60.30 -20.60
CA SER A 1119 -16.01 -58.96 -20.03
C SER A 1119 -16.86 -58.92 -18.75
N SER A 1120 -16.39 -58.30 -17.67
CA SER A 1120 -17.18 -58.07 -16.46
C SER A 1120 -17.90 -56.72 -16.51
N SER A 1121 -19.12 -56.68 -15.97
CA SER A 1121 -19.90 -55.45 -15.76
C SER A 1121 -20.72 -55.57 -14.49
N SER A 1122 -20.74 -54.51 -13.66
CA SER A 1122 -21.59 -54.40 -12.48
C SER A 1122 -22.98 -53.91 -12.85
N LEU A 1123 -24.04 -54.61 -12.42
CA LEU A 1123 -25.43 -54.23 -12.67
C LEU A 1123 -26.22 -54.11 -11.36
N LEU A 1124 -27.23 -53.25 -11.35
CA LEU A 1124 -28.26 -53.21 -10.31
C LEU A 1124 -29.40 -54.18 -10.65
N GLN A 1125 -30.25 -54.46 -9.66
CA GLN A 1125 -31.36 -55.40 -9.83
C GLN A 1125 -32.39 -54.87 -10.85
N GLY A 1126 -32.49 -55.54 -12.01
CA GLY A 1126 -33.44 -55.21 -13.07
C GLY A 1126 -32.80 -54.87 -14.42
N ASP A 1127 -31.48 -54.67 -14.48
CA ASP A 1127 -30.80 -54.30 -15.73
C ASP A 1127 -30.46 -55.50 -16.61
N THR A 1128 -30.38 -55.27 -17.93
CA THR A 1128 -29.92 -56.26 -18.92
C THR A 1128 -28.66 -55.75 -19.60
N THR A 1129 -27.62 -56.60 -19.73
CA THR A 1129 -26.36 -56.28 -20.43
C THR A 1129 -25.95 -57.38 -21.41
N THR A 1130 -25.02 -57.06 -22.31
CA THR A 1130 -24.40 -58.00 -23.24
C THR A 1130 -22.94 -58.22 -22.86
N VAL A 1131 -22.55 -59.47 -22.58
CA VAL A 1131 -21.18 -59.85 -22.24
C VAL A 1131 -20.46 -60.34 -23.50
N SER A 1132 -19.29 -59.77 -23.78
CA SER A 1132 -18.43 -60.21 -24.88
C SER A 1132 -17.43 -61.26 -24.39
N VAL A 1133 -17.30 -62.36 -25.13
CA VAL A 1133 -16.36 -63.45 -24.83
C VAL A 1133 -15.25 -63.43 -25.88
N TYR A 1134 -14.00 -63.34 -25.43
CA TYR A 1134 -12.83 -63.29 -26.30
C TYR A 1134 -11.74 -64.26 -25.85
N LEU A 1135 -11.00 -64.77 -26.84
CA LEU A 1135 -9.81 -65.59 -26.65
C LEU A 1135 -8.61 -64.67 -26.54
N VAL A 1136 -7.90 -64.73 -25.41
CA VAL A 1136 -6.67 -63.95 -25.21
C VAL A 1136 -5.48 -64.90 -25.27
N SER A 1137 -4.55 -64.63 -26.18
CA SER A 1137 -3.21 -65.24 -26.13
C SER A 1137 -2.38 -64.51 -25.07
N GLN A 1138 -1.69 -65.25 -24.20
CA GLN A 1138 -0.62 -64.66 -23.40
C GLN A 1138 0.51 -64.16 -24.30
#